data_AF-A0A8C1Y6F2-F1
#
_entry.id   AF-A0A8C1Y6F2-F1
#
_cell.length_a   1.000
_cell.length_b   1.000
_cell.length_c   1.000
_cell.angle_alpha   90.00
_cell.angle_beta   90.00
_cell.angle_gamma   90.00
#
_symmetry.space_group_name_H-M   'P 1'
#
loop_
_entity.id
_entity.type
_entity.pdbx_description
1 polymer ?
#
loop_
_entity_poly.entity_id
_entity_poly.type
_entity_poly.pdbx_seq_one_letter_code
_entity_poly.pdbx_strand_id
1 'polypeptide(L)'
;MRAGIMLINLHRLLNRARRPFIASLYHTQRGVYGFRPREIPEKDAELPQISALNQDHGLARLVESYRAHGHKVAQINPLLPQTPVLDRVPEFSLLNGVVHGVLNTTGLRHFGKVKATSEEVVAFLERTYCGRISVETTQLQSLQEREWFADRFEELKKEAFSPEERRQLAKLMLESQEFDHFLATKFATVKRYGGEGAESMMGFFYELFRSAVYSGVTDVVMGMPHRGRLNLLTGLLQFPPELMFHMLSHLTSTVELDFGAGHTLHVTMLPNPFHLEAINPVTQGKTRGRQQVQQEGDYSADPHAQPGDKVICLQVHGDASFSGQGIVTETFTLSNLPHFRVGGSIHLIVNNQVGYTTPSERGRSSLYCSDVGMYISGLKLASYHLHRTVKVFTANPLYLPKNKVCNSALSEEAVLGFEYGMSIAQPGLLPIWEAQFGDFFNGAQIIFDTFLSGGEAKWLLQSGLVILLPHGYDGAGPEHSSCRIERFLQLCDSKEEGVDGDTVNMGVVNPTLPAQYYHLLRRQMIRNFRKPLIVASPKTLLRFSGAVSSLADLGPGTSFKPVIGDTSVNPTSVQGILFCSGKHYYALLKHRETLPEAEKSTALIKVEELCPFPTEALQQELNKYTNAKDFIWSQEEPQNMGSWSFVSPRFEKQLACKLRLVSRPALPAPAVGIGTLHHQQHEAILTAAFS
;
A
#
# COMPACT_ATOMS: atom_id res chain seq x y z
N MET A 1 -27.71 -18.11 29.90
CA MET A 1 -27.59 -18.19 31.38
C MET A 1 -26.57 -19.29 31.71
N ARG A 2 -25.67 -18.99 32.65
CA ARG A 2 -24.64 -19.84 33.30
C ARG A 2 -25.20 -21.21 33.75
N ALA A 3 -24.47 -22.30 34.00
CA ALA A 3 -23.04 -22.61 34.07
C ALA A 3 -22.87 -24.15 34.22
N GLY A 4 -21.65 -24.66 34.01
CA GLY A 4 -21.11 -25.80 34.77
C GLY A 4 -20.74 -27.04 33.95
N ILE A 5 -19.48 -27.15 33.53
CA ILE A 5 -18.86 -28.44 33.19
C ILE A 5 -17.56 -28.62 33.97
N MET A 6 -17.51 -29.80 34.58
CA MET A 6 -16.59 -30.38 35.53
C MET A 6 -15.16 -30.51 34.99
N LEU A 7 -14.18 -30.01 35.75
CA LEU A 7 -12.76 -30.34 35.60
C LEU A 7 -12.49 -31.69 36.28
N ILE A 8 -12.05 -32.69 35.52
CA ILE A 8 -11.44 -33.92 36.06
C ILE A 8 -10.07 -34.14 35.40
N ASN A 9 -9.04 -33.93 36.23
CA ASN A 9 -7.74 -34.61 36.32
C ASN A 9 -7.11 -35.22 35.05
N LEU A 10 -6.19 -34.45 34.44
CA LEU A 10 -5.15 -34.97 33.52
C LEU A 10 -3.74 -34.70 34.06
N HIS A 11 -3.50 -34.94 35.36
CA HIS A 11 -2.23 -34.55 36.03
C HIS A 11 -1.23 -35.69 36.28
N ARG A 12 -1.35 -36.84 35.58
CA ARG A 12 -0.45 -37.99 35.83
C ARG A 12 0.23 -38.64 34.62
N LEU A 13 0.33 -37.97 33.47
CA LEU A 13 0.97 -38.53 32.26
C LEU A 13 2.00 -37.62 31.54
N LEU A 14 2.59 -36.62 32.19
CA LEU A 14 3.56 -35.71 31.55
C LEU A 14 4.88 -35.59 32.33
N ASN A 15 5.60 -36.70 32.50
CA ASN A 15 6.93 -36.71 33.13
C ASN A 15 8.02 -37.42 32.30
N ARG A 16 7.98 -37.33 30.96
CA ARG A 16 9.15 -37.63 30.12
C ARG A 16 9.29 -36.63 28.97
N ALA A 17 10.48 -36.02 28.88
CA ALA A 17 10.99 -35.10 27.86
C ALA A 17 10.31 -33.73 27.72
N ARG A 18 10.61 -32.79 28.64
CA ARG A 18 10.42 -31.36 28.40
C ARG A 18 11.48 -30.86 27.41
N ARG A 19 11.18 -30.90 26.10
CA ARG A 19 11.71 -29.88 25.19
C ARG A 19 10.93 -28.58 25.46
N PRO A 20 11.57 -27.40 25.54
CA PRO A 20 10.83 -26.17 25.72
C PRO A 20 9.99 -25.93 24.46
N PHE A 21 8.67 -26.07 24.58
CA PHE A 21 7.76 -25.51 23.60
C PHE A 21 7.89 -23.99 23.70
N ILE A 22 8.63 -23.39 22.77
CA ILE A 22 8.60 -21.93 22.58
C ILE A 22 7.24 -21.63 21.95
N ALA A 23 6.23 -21.38 22.78
CA ALA A 23 4.97 -20.82 22.34
C ALA A 23 5.20 -19.34 22.05
N SER A 24 5.38 -18.98 20.78
CA SER A 24 5.31 -17.58 20.34
C SER A 24 3.85 -17.13 20.43
N LEU A 25 3.50 -16.43 21.50
CA LEU A 25 2.17 -15.81 21.62
C LEU A 25 2.04 -14.69 20.58
N TYR A 26 0.90 -14.64 19.88
CA TYR A 26 0.61 -13.65 18.84
C TYR A 26 0.53 -12.20 19.39
N HIS A 27 0.15 -12.07 20.66
CA HIS A 27 0.13 -10.81 21.41
C HIS A 27 1.10 -10.91 22.58
N THR A 28 2.32 -10.39 22.43
CA THR A 28 3.28 -10.30 23.54
C THR A 28 3.49 -8.83 23.91
N GLN A 29 3.64 -8.57 25.21
CA GLN A 29 4.06 -7.26 25.71
C GLN A 29 5.52 -6.92 25.36
N ARG A 30 6.29 -7.90 24.86
CA ARG A 30 7.71 -7.75 24.47
C ARG A 30 7.89 -7.42 22.99
N GLY A 31 6.79 -7.29 22.22
CA GLY A 31 6.81 -7.11 20.77
C GLY A 31 6.86 -8.40 19.98
N VAL A 32 6.85 -8.27 18.65
CA VAL A 32 6.98 -9.36 17.67
C VAL A 32 7.88 -8.89 16.53
N TYR A 33 8.32 -9.78 15.64
CA TYR A 33 9.17 -9.34 14.53
C TYR A 33 8.50 -8.25 13.69
N GLY A 34 9.24 -7.16 13.44
CA GLY A 34 8.73 -6.02 12.68
C GLY A 34 7.71 -5.17 13.44
N PHE A 35 7.62 -5.30 14.77
CA PHE A 35 6.95 -4.35 15.65
C PHE A 35 7.59 -4.34 17.04
N ARG A 36 8.12 -3.17 17.42
CA ARG A 36 8.54 -2.89 18.79
C ARG A 36 7.51 -2.02 19.51
N PRO A 37 6.97 -2.44 20.67
CA PRO A 37 6.14 -1.58 21.51
C PRO A 37 6.90 -0.30 21.85
N ARG A 38 6.20 0.83 21.81
CA ARG A 38 6.78 2.11 22.20
C ARG A 38 6.71 2.19 23.73
N GLU A 39 7.85 2.44 24.39
CA GLU A 39 7.80 2.96 25.75
C GLU A 39 7.22 4.38 25.66
N ILE A 40 6.02 4.58 26.20
CA ILE A 40 5.46 5.92 26.38
C ILE A 40 6.30 6.55 27.50
N PRO A 41 7.08 7.61 27.24
CA PRO A 41 7.80 8.26 28.32
C PRO A 41 6.77 8.84 29.29
N GLU A 42 6.66 8.22 30.47
CA GLU A 42 5.76 8.64 31.56
C GLU A 42 6.20 9.95 32.24
N LYS A 43 7.07 10.73 31.60
CA LYS A 43 7.50 12.01 32.15
C LYS A 43 6.60 13.11 31.63
N ASP A 44 5.72 13.57 32.52
CA ASP A 44 5.34 14.98 32.57
C ASP A 44 6.64 15.78 32.64
N ALA A 45 7.15 16.17 31.48
CA ALA A 45 8.24 17.12 31.43
C ALA A 45 7.68 18.40 32.07
N GLU A 46 8.23 18.80 33.21
CA GLU A 46 8.06 20.18 33.65
C GLU A 46 8.51 21.05 32.48
N LEU A 47 7.59 21.85 31.93
CA LEU A 47 7.86 22.82 30.88
C LEU A 47 7.93 24.19 31.56
N PRO A 48 9.06 24.55 32.20
CA PRO A 48 9.20 25.79 32.97
C PRO A 48 8.89 27.04 32.15
N GLN A 49 8.99 26.95 30.82
CA GLN A 49 8.60 28.00 29.89
C GLN A 49 7.09 28.29 29.91
N ILE A 50 6.25 27.25 29.98
CA ILE A 50 4.80 27.40 30.14
C ILE A 50 4.50 28.03 31.50
N SER A 51 5.18 27.58 32.55
CA SER A 51 5.04 28.16 33.89
C SER A 51 5.41 29.65 33.92
N ALA A 52 6.45 30.06 33.20
CA ALA A 52 6.85 31.45 33.06
C ALA A 52 5.86 32.29 32.24
N LEU A 53 5.33 31.74 31.14
CA LEU A 53 4.32 32.41 30.32
C LEU A 53 3.00 32.59 31.07
N ASN A 54 2.60 31.60 31.86
CA ASN A 54 1.36 31.60 32.64
C ASN A 54 1.38 32.55 33.84
N GLN A 55 2.51 33.19 34.16
CA GLN A 55 2.55 34.26 35.17
C GLN A 55 1.69 35.46 34.76
N ASP A 56 1.47 35.65 33.47
CA ASP A 56 0.53 36.62 32.91
C ASP A 56 -0.49 35.90 32.01
N HIS A 57 -1.67 35.63 32.56
CA HIS A 57 -2.73 34.91 31.85
C HIS A 57 -3.24 35.65 30.61
N GLY A 58 -3.16 36.99 30.59
CA GLY A 58 -3.53 37.78 29.42
C GLY A 58 -2.56 37.56 28.28
N LEU A 59 -1.26 37.67 28.57
CA LEU A 59 -0.18 37.37 27.62
C LEU A 59 -0.24 35.91 27.13
N ALA A 60 -0.43 34.94 28.03
CA ALA A 60 -0.52 33.53 27.66
C ALA A 60 -1.67 33.27 26.66
N ARG A 61 -2.85 33.85 26.89
CA ARG A 61 -4.01 33.73 25.97
C ARG A 61 -3.75 34.41 24.64
N LEU A 62 -3.08 35.56 24.64
CA LEU A 62 -2.70 36.26 23.40
C LEU A 62 -1.75 35.40 22.56
N VAL A 63 -0.69 34.88 23.17
CA VAL A 63 0.30 34.03 22.49
C VAL A 63 -0.35 32.76 21.93
N GLU A 64 -1.18 32.08 22.74
CA GLU A 64 -1.87 30.87 22.30
C GLU A 64 -2.83 31.16 21.13
N SER A 65 -3.53 32.29 21.14
CA SER A 65 -4.43 32.66 20.04
C SER A 65 -3.67 32.83 18.72
N TYR A 66 -2.51 33.49 18.72
CA TYR A 66 -1.69 33.62 17.51
C TYR A 66 -1.07 32.28 17.08
N ARG A 67 -0.61 31.46 18.02
CA ARG A 67 -0.13 30.10 17.74
C ARG A 67 -1.20 29.21 17.12
N ALA A 68 -2.45 29.35 17.58
CA ALA A 68 -3.58 28.54 17.14
C ALA A 68 -4.27 29.06 15.87
N HIS A 69 -4.27 30.37 15.62
CA HIS A 69 -5.11 31.00 14.59
C HIS A 69 -4.38 31.99 13.68
N GLY A 70 -3.10 32.30 13.91
CA GLY A 70 -2.31 33.21 13.06
C GLY A 70 -2.26 32.78 11.59
N HIS A 71 -2.29 31.47 11.34
CA HIS A 71 -2.35 30.91 9.99
C HIS A 71 -3.55 31.39 9.16
N LYS A 72 -4.68 31.72 9.80
CA LYS A 72 -5.90 32.20 9.14
C LYS A 72 -5.76 33.62 8.58
N VAL A 73 -4.75 34.38 9.00
CA VAL A 73 -4.44 35.73 8.47
C VAL A 73 -3.07 35.81 7.82
N ALA A 74 -2.45 34.67 7.55
CA ALA A 74 -1.14 34.62 6.92
C ALA A 74 -1.19 35.03 5.44
N GLN A 75 -0.13 35.65 4.94
CA GLN A 75 0.01 36.09 3.54
C GLN A 75 0.69 35.00 2.69
N ILE A 76 0.02 33.87 2.54
CA ILE A 76 0.59 32.65 1.92
C ILE A 76 0.20 32.47 0.44
N ASN A 77 -0.72 33.28 -0.09
CA ASN A 77 -1.18 33.14 -1.47
C ASN A 77 -0.31 33.97 -2.44
N PRO A 78 0.45 33.35 -3.36
CA PRO A 78 1.31 34.09 -4.29
C PRO A 78 0.51 34.89 -5.35
N LEU A 79 -0.75 34.52 -5.62
CA LEU A 79 -1.63 35.29 -6.51
C LEU A 79 -2.15 36.57 -5.85
N LEU A 80 -2.20 36.60 -4.51
CA LEU A 80 -2.68 37.71 -3.70
C LEU A 80 -1.69 37.99 -2.55
N PRO A 81 -0.45 38.45 -2.86
CA PRO A 81 0.68 38.41 -1.93
C PRO A 81 0.56 39.37 -0.73
N GLN A 82 -0.38 40.31 -0.76
CA GLN A 82 -0.65 41.25 0.35
C GLN A 82 -1.96 40.94 1.08
N THR A 83 -2.72 39.96 0.60
CA THR A 83 -4.04 39.61 1.14
C THR A 83 -3.89 38.45 2.13
N PRO A 84 -4.40 38.59 3.37
CA PRO A 84 -4.44 37.49 4.31
C PRO A 84 -5.39 36.37 3.82
N VAL A 85 -5.25 35.15 4.34
CA VAL A 85 -6.20 34.05 4.02
C VAL A 85 -7.65 34.42 4.35
N LEU A 86 -7.89 35.02 5.53
CA LEU A 86 -9.16 35.60 5.96
C LEU A 86 -8.94 37.06 6.36
N ASP A 87 -9.90 37.92 6.06
CA ASP A 87 -9.84 39.34 6.42
C ASP A 87 -9.86 39.59 7.94
N ARG A 88 -10.49 38.68 8.70
CA ARG A 88 -10.65 38.79 10.15
C ARG A 88 -10.63 37.41 10.82
N VAL A 89 -10.04 37.37 12.01
CA VAL A 89 -10.03 36.21 12.91
C VAL A 89 -10.81 36.59 14.18
N PRO A 90 -12.04 36.07 14.36
CA PRO A 90 -12.88 36.38 15.52
C PRO A 90 -12.17 36.11 16.86
N GLU A 91 -11.32 35.08 16.92
CA GLU A 91 -10.58 34.67 18.11
C GLU A 91 -9.59 35.74 18.60
N PHE A 92 -9.07 36.60 17.71
CA PHE A 92 -8.26 37.77 18.10
C PHE A 92 -9.13 38.88 18.69
N SER A 93 -10.33 39.07 18.16
CA SER A 93 -11.23 40.14 18.59
C SER A 93 -11.71 39.95 20.03
N LEU A 94 -11.78 38.70 20.50
CA LEU A 94 -12.11 38.34 21.88
C LEU A 94 -11.02 38.72 22.91
N LEU A 95 -9.81 39.05 22.44
CA LEU A 95 -8.67 39.41 23.29
C LEU A 95 -8.36 40.91 23.23
N ASN A 96 -9.02 41.66 22.35
CA ASN A 96 -8.89 43.12 22.27
C ASN A 96 -9.30 43.76 23.59
N GLY A 97 -8.43 44.61 24.15
CA GLY A 97 -8.69 45.29 25.42
C GLY A 97 -8.51 44.43 26.68
N VAL A 98 -8.07 43.17 26.54
CA VAL A 98 -7.84 42.26 27.68
C VAL A 98 -6.39 42.34 28.18
N VAL A 99 -5.45 42.69 27.30
CA VAL A 99 -4.02 42.78 27.60
C VAL A 99 -3.57 44.24 27.51
N HIS A 100 -3.14 44.82 28.62
CA HIS A 100 -2.72 46.21 28.71
C HIS A 100 -1.48 46.37 29.59
N GLY A 101 -0.68 47.40 29.30
CA GLY A 101 0.46 47.78 30.12
C GLY A 101 1.75 47.03 29.78
N VAL A 102 2.69 47.02 30.73
CA VAL A 102 4.01 46.39 30.57
C VAL A 102 3.90 44.91 30.98
N LEU A 103 4.07 44.03 30.00
CA LEU A 103 3.95 42.58 30.13
C LEU A 103 5.30 41.96 30.50
N ASN A 104 5.29 40.88 31.29
CA ASN A 104 6.47 40.07 31.55
C ASN A 104 6.63 39.03 30.44
N THR A 105 7.60 39.24 29.55
CA THR A 105 7.80 38.42 28.35
C THR A 105 8.84 37.30 28.55
N THR A 106 9.20 36.97 29.79
CA THR A 106 10.22 35.95 30.09
C THR A 106 9.84 34.55 29.59
N GLY A 107 8.54 34.25 29.43
CA GLY A 107 8.06 33.00 28.81
C GLY A 107 8.22 32.94 27.28
N LEU A 108 8.47 34.07 26.62
CA LEU A 108 8.69 34.16 25.17
C LEU A 108 10.19 34.08 24.85
N ARG A 109 10.71 32.85 24.76
CA ARG A 109 12.14 32.57 24.55
C ARG A 109 12.76 33.35 23.40
N HIS A 110 12.03 33.53 22.31
CA HIS A 110 12.55 34.16 21.10
C HIS A 110 12.30 35.66 20.98
N PHE A 111 11.64 36.28 21.95
CA PHE A 111 11.28 37.70 21.88
C PHE A 111 12.46 38.64 22.19
N GLY A 112 13.37 38.25 23.07
CA GLY A 112 14.62 38.98 23.34
C GLY A 112 14.53 40.16 24.32
N LYS A 113 13.34 40.42 24.91
CA LYS A 113 13.15 41.38 26.01
C LYS A 113 12.47 40.68 27.20
N VAL A 114 12.75 41.16 28.42
CA VAL A 114 12.12 40.68 29.67
C VAL A 114 10.79 41.38 29.96
N LYS A 115 10.64 42.62 29.49
CA LYS A 115 9.42 43.43 29.60
C LYS A 115 9.14 44.13 28.27
N ALA A 116 7.88 44.22 27.88
CA ALA A 116 7.45 44.90 26.66
C ALA A 116 6.00 45.37 26.73
N THR A 117 5.61 46.26 25.83
CA THR A 117 4.20 46.66 25.70
C THR A 117 3.39 45.61 24.94
N SER A 118 2.06 45.65 25.08
CA SER A 118 1.14 44.83 24.30
C SER A 118 1.36 44.95 22.79
N GLU A 119 1.65 46.16 22.31
CA GLU A 119 1.86 46.45 20.88
C GLU A 119 3.14 45.79 20.36
N GLU A 120 4.22 45.81 21.15
CA GLU A 120 5.47 45.14 20.80
C GLU A 120 5.31 43.61 20.72
N VAL A 121 4.54 43.03 21.64
CA VAL A 121 4.23 41.59 21.65
C VAL A 121 3.37 41.21 20.44
N VAL A 122 2.29 41.96 20.16
CA VAL A 122 1.43 41.74 18.99
C VAL A 122 2.24 41.82 17.70
N ALA A 123 3.09 42.83 17.53
CA ALA A 123 3.93 42.98 16.35
C ALA A 123 4.91 41.81 16.16
N PHE A 124 5.42 41.22 17.25
CA PHE A 124 6.23 40.00 17.20
C PHE A 124 5.41 38.78 16.75
N LEU A 125 4.23 38.58 17.33
CA LEU A 125 3.35 37.46 17.01
C LEU A 125 2.85 37.52 15.56
N GLU A 126 2.45 38.70 15.08
CA GLU A 126 2.04 38.92 13.69
C GLU A 126 3.16 38.61 12.70
N ARG A 127 4.38 39.12 12.96
CA ARG A 127 5.55 38.83 12.12
C ARG A 127 5.88 37.33 12.07
N THR A 128 5.67 36.64 13.18
CA THR A 128 5.99 35.22 13.33
C THR A 128 4.95 34.35 12.64
N TYR A 129 3.67 34.49 12.99
CA TYR A 129 2.60 33.56 12.63
C TYR A 129 1.72 33.98 11.44
N CYS A 130 1.76 35.27 11.05
CA CYS A 130 0.90 35.84 10.01
C CYS A 130 1.68 36.25 8.75
N GLY A 131 2.95 35.84 8.63
CA GLY A 131 3.80 36.18 7.49
C GLY A 131 3.54 35.33 6.23
N ARG A 132 4.57 35.17 5.40
CA ARG A 132 4.54 34.34 4.16
C ARG A 132 4.66 32.82 4.40
N ILE A 133 4.67 32.44 5.66
CA ILE A 133 4.81 31.07 6.14
C ILE A 133 4.03 31.00 7.44
N SER A 134 3.21 29.95 7.58
CA SER A 134 2.34 29.72 8.74
C SER A 134 2.34 28.24 9.13
N VAL A 135 1.90 27.98 10.35
CA VAL A 135 1.80 26.65 10.94
C VAL A 135 0.44 26.47 11.61
N GLU A 136 -0.05 25.24 11.63
CA GLU A 136 -1.22 24.83 12.42
C GLU A 136 -0.74 23.82 13.46
N THR A 137 -1.03 24.09 14.73
CA THR A 137 -0.54 23.27 15.86
C THR A 137 -1.66 22.67 16.71
N THR A 138 -2.90 23.16 16.59
CA THR A 138 -4.03 22.76 17.44
C THR A 138 -4.41 21.30 17.28
N GLN A 139 -4.18 20.73 16.10
CA GLN A 139 -4.43 19.33 15.77
C GLN A 139 -3.37 18.36 16.33
N LEU A 140 -2.24 18.84 16.84
CA LEU A 140 -1.14 17.99 17.32
C LEU A 140 -1.53 17.26 18.62
N GLN A 141 -1.21 15.95 18.67
CA GLN A 141 -1.64 15.04 19.75
C GLN A 141 -1.04 15.38 21.12
N SER A 142 0.22 15.80 21.19
CA SER A 142 0.91 16.05 22.46
C SER A 142 1.28 17.51 22.67
N LEU A 143 1.33 17.94 23.93
CA LEU A 143 1.80 19.27 24.31
C LEU A 143 3.28 19.45 23.94
N GLN A 144 4.10 18.41 24.11
CA GLN A 144 5.51 18.43 23.75
C GLN A 144 5.71 18.73 22.27
N GLU A 145 4.86 18.18 21.38
CA GLU A 145 4.91 18.49 19.96
C GLU A 145 4.50 19.94 19.69
N ARG A 146 3.43 20.43 20.31
CA ARG A 146 2.98 21.83 20.13
C ARG A 146 4.05 22.83 20.53
N GLU A 147 4.65 22.64 21.71
CA GLU A 147 5.72 23.52 22.19
C GLU A 147 6.97 23.41 21.33
N TRP A 148 7.36 22.19 20.94
CA TRP A 148 8.49 22.01 20.02
C TRP A 148 8.26 22.72 18.69
N PHE A 149 7.04 22.66 18.13
CA PHE A 149 6.70 23.38 16.90
C PHE A 149 6.79 24.89 17.08
N ALA A 150 6.18 25.43 18.13
CA ALA A 150 6.19 26.86 18.37
C ALA A 150 7.62 27.38 18.58
N ASP A 151 8.41 26.69 19.43
CA ASP A 151 9.81 27.05 19.71
C ASP A 151 10.67 26.99 18.44
N ARG A 152 10.62 25.88 17.68
CA ARG A 152 11.45 25.73 16.48
C ARG A 152 11.03 26.68 15.36
N PHE A 153 9.72 26.95 15.22
CA PHE A 153 9.22 27.88 14.22
C PHE A 153 9.64 29.32 14.53
N GLU A 154 9.54 29.74 15.79
CA GLU A 154 10.03 31.05 16.24
C GLU A 154 11.55 31.20 16.09
N GLU A 155 12.31 30.13 16.34
CA GLU A 155 13.77 30.10 16.16
C GLU A 155 14.17 30.28 14.69
N LEU A 156 13.59 29.48 13.79
CA LEU A 156 13.89 29.49 12.35
C LEU A 156 13.60 30.85 11.71
N LYS A 157 12.66 31.64 12.24
CA LYS A 157 12.36 32.99 11.75
C LYS A 157 13.51 33.99 11.92
N LYS A 158 14.47 33.69 12.80
CA LYS A 158 15.66 34.51 13.03
C LYS A 158 16.84 34.11 12.18
N GLU A 159 16.85 32.87 11.68
CA GLU A 159 17.92 32.37 10.84
C GLU A 159 17.86 33.06 9.47
N ALA A 160 19.01 33.54 9.00
CA ALA A 160 19.13 34.19 7.70
C ALA A 160 19.93 33.30 6.77
N PHE A 161 19.41 33.09 5.55
CA PHE A 161 20.16 32.39 4.50
C PHE A 161 21.40 33.17 4.09
N SER A 162 22.52 32.46 3.93
CA SER A 162 23.74 33.01 3.39
C SER A 162 23.57 33.47 1.93
N PRO A 163 24.42 34.39 1.42
CA PRO A 163 24.39 34.76 0.01
C PRO A 163 24.57 33.59 -0.95
N GLU A 164 25.32 32.56 -0.54
CA GLU A 164 25.56 31.35 -1.34
C GLU A 164 24.32 30.46 -1.43
N GLU A 165 23.65 30.20 -0.31
CA GLU A 165 22.38 29.45 -0.29
C GLU A 165 21.32 30.16 -1.14
N ARG A 166 21.26 31.49 -1.07
CA ARG A 166 20.33 32.28 -1.90
C ARG A 166 20.64 32.17 -3.39
N ARG A 167 21.92 32.18 -3.79
CA ARG A 167 22.32 31.98 -5.19
C ARG A 167 22.02 30.57 -5.66
N GLN A 168 22.29 29.57 -4.84
CA GLN A 168 22.01 28.16 -5.15
C GLN A 168 20.50 27.94 -5.35
N LEU A 169 19.66 28.48 -4.45
CA LEU A 169 18.21 28.42 -4.59
C LEU A 169 17.73 29.11 -5.88
N ALA A 170 18.25 30.30 -6.18
CA ALA A 170 17.91 31.02 -7.40
C ALA A 170 18.31 30.23 -8.66
N LYS A 171 19.51 29.63 -8.66
CA LYS A 171 20.01 28.79 -9.75
C LYS A 171 19.07 27.61 -10.01
N LEU A 172 18.70 26.85 -8.98
CA LEU A 172 17.79 25.70 -9.10
C LEU A 172 16.44 26.10 -9.71
N MET A 173 15.86 27.23 -9.28
CA MET A 173 14.59 27.70 -9.83
C MET A 173 14.72 28.17 -11.28
N LEU A 174 15.79 28.89 -11.61
CA LEU A 174 16.06 29.37 -12.97
C LEU A 174 16.31 28.21 -13.94
N GLU A 175 17.08 27.19 -13.54
CA GLU A 175 17.30 25.98 -14.34
C GLU A 175 16.00 25.20 -14.55
N SER A 176 15.14 25.09 -13.53
CA SER A 176 13.81 24.50 -13.66
C SER A 176 12.94 25.25 -14.65
N GLN A 177 12.93 26.59 -14.59
CA GLN A 177 12.15 27.42 -15.51
C GLN A 177 12.69 27.33 -16.95
N GLU A 178 14.01 27.40 -17.12
CA GLU A 178 14.66 27.31 -18.44
C GLU A 178 14.45 25.93 -19.07
N PHE A 179 14.42 24.88 -18.25
CA PHE A 179 14.11 23.54 -18.71
C PHE A 179 12.68 23.43 -19.28
N ASP A 180 11.68 24.00 -18.59
CA ASP A 180 10.31 24.06 -19.11
C ASP A 180 10.22 24.93 -20.38
N HIS A 181 10.95 26.06 -20.42
CA HIS A 181 11.05 26.90 -21.61
C HIS A 181 11.65 26.15 -22.81
N PHE A 182 12.71 25.37 -22.57
CA PHE A 182 13.33 24.51 -23.58
C PHE A 182 12.33 23.48 -24.11
N LEU A 183 11.60 22.78 -23.22
CA LEU A 183 10.59 21.81 -23.63
C LEU A 183 9.43 22.46 -24.39
N ALA A 184 8.97 23.63 -23.97
CA ALA A 184 7.94 24.39 -24.70
C ALA A 184 8.40 24.76 -26.12
N THR A 185 9.68 25.07 -26.29
CA THR A 185 10.25 25.48 -27.58
C THR A 185 10.53 24.28 -28.49
N LYS A 186 11.11 23.20 -27.97
CA LYS A 186 11.54 22.03 -28.76
C LYS A 186 10.46 20.97 -28.94
N PHE A 187 9.54 20.88 -27.99
CA PHE A 187 8.49 19.86 -27.94
C PHE A 187 7.11 20.50 -27.74
N ALA A 188 6.80 21.53 -28.54
CA ALA A 188 5.60 22.36 -28.39
C ALA A 188 4.27 21.59 -28.35
N THR A 189 4.19 20.43 -29.01
CA THR A 189 2.98 19.60 -29.07
C THR A 189 2.84 18.63 -27.89
N VAL A 190 3.86 18.51 -27.04
CA VAL A 190 3.86 17.52 -25.95
C VAL A 190 3.39 18.14 -24.64
N LYS A 191 2.42 17.48 -24.01
CA LYS A 191 1.99 17.80 -22.65
C LYS A 191 3.07 17.36 -21.66
N ARG A 192 3.73 18.33 -21.01
CA ARG A 192 4.86 18.08 -20.08
C ARG A 192 4.50 18.18 -18.60
N TYR A 193 3.38 18.82 -18.26
CA TYR A 193 2.97 19.06 -16.87
C TYR A 193 4.06 19.73 -16.00
N GLY A 194 4.67 20.78 -16.56
CA GLY A 194 5.83 21.49 -16.02
C GLY A 194 5.66 22.08 -14.61
N GLY A 195 6.78 22.55 -14.07
CA GLY A 195 6.89 23.19 -12.76
C GLY A 195 6.68 24.69 -12.75
N GLU A 196 6.35 25.29 -13.89
CA GLU A 196 6.13 26.75 -14.04
C GLU A 196 5.10 27.28 -13.02
N GLY A 197 5.51 28.27 -12.22
CA GLY A 197 4.72 28.83 -11.11
C GLY A 197 4.85 28.08 -9.77
N ALA A 198 5.65 27.01 -9.72
CA ALA A 198 5.92 26.19 -8.54
C ALA A 198 7.41 25.81 -8.41
N GLU A 199 8.32 26.54 -9.07
CA GLU A 199 9.76 26.25 -9.15
C GLU A 199 10.43 26.19 -7.77
N SER A 200 9.88 26.88 -6.77
CA SER A 200 10.36 26.84 -5.38
C SER A 200 10.35 25.44 -4.77
N MET A 201 9.58 24.49 -5.31
CA MET A 201 9.64 23.08 -4.92
C MET A 201 11.04 22.47 -5.11
N MET A 202 11.83 22.96 -6.07
CA MET A 202 13.21 22.51 -6.28
C MET A 202 14.10 22.85 -5.08
N GLY A 203 13.86 24.00 -4.45
CA GLY A 203 14.51 24.37 -3.19
C GLY A 203 14.14 23.43 -2.05
N PHE A 204 12.85 23.05 -1.95
CA PHE A 204 12.40 22.06 -0.98
C PHE A 204 13.11 20.71 -1.17
N PHE A 205 13.15 20.18 -2.39
CA PHE A 205 13.81 18.89 -2.64
C PHE A 205 15.30 18.93 -2.33
N TYR A 206 15.98 19.98 -2.78
CA TYR A 206 17.42 20.17 -2.50
C TYR A 206 17.69 20.21 -1.00
N GLU A 207 16.95 21.04 -0.26
CA GLU A 207 17.19 21.19 1.18
C GLU A 207 16.80 19.95 1.97
N LEU A 208 15.75 19.23 1.54
CA LEU A 208 15.39 17.95 2.14
C LEU A 208 16.49 16.90 1.94
N PHE A 209 17.00 16.73 0.71
CA PHE A 209 18.06 15.75 0.44
C PHE A 209 19.36 16.11 1.16
N ARG A 210 19.74 17.39 1.16
CA ARG A 210 20.88 17.90 1.92
C ARG A 210 20.69 17.59 3.40
N SER A 211 19.59 18.03 4.01
CA SER A 211 19.31 17.81 5.43
C SER A 211 19.29 16.33 5.80
N ALA A 212 18.69 15.49 4.95
CA ALA A 212 18.62 14.05 5.17
C ALA A 212 20.03 13.43 5.28
N VAL A 213 20.90 13.68 4.30
CA VAL A 213 22.24 13.09 4.32
C VAL A 213 23.09 13.65 5.47
N TYR A 214 23.02 14.94 5.78
CA TYR A 214 23.72 15.50 6.94
C TYR A 214 23.19 14.96 8.29
N SER A 215 21.95 14.47 8.32
CA SER A 215 21.36 13.81 9.50
C SER A 215 21.69 12.31 9.61
N GLY A 216 22.39 11.74 8.63
CA GLY A 216 22.75 10.31 8.59
C GLY A 216 21.72 9.40 7.92
N VAL A 217 20.72 9.95 7.21
CA VAL A 217 19.80 9.18 6.38
C VAL A 217 20.56 8.66 5.17
N THR A 218 20.38 7.38 4.85
CA THR A 218 21.02 6.70 3.72
C THR A 218 20.10 6.56 2.52
N ASP A 219 18.78 6.49 2.74
CA ASP A 219 17.81 6.24 1.68
C ASP A 219 16.60 7.19 1.75
N VAL A 220 16.22 7.74 0.60
CA VAL A 220 14.92 8.41 0.40
C VAL A 220 14.14 7.65 -0.67
N VAL A 221 12.98 7.10 -0.28
CA VAL A 221 12.04 6.50 -1.22
C VAL A 221 10.92 7.51 -1.47
N MET A 222 10.66 7.85 -2.74
CA MET A 222 9.70 8.90 -3.07
C MET A 222 8.64 8.50 -4.10
N GLY A 223 7.41 8.97 -3.86
CA GLY A 223 6.27 8.89 -4.78
C GLY A 223 5.85 10.30 -5.19
N MET A 224 5.62 10.52 -6.49
CA MET A 224 5.33 11.86 -7.02
C MET A 224 4.41 11.79 -8.24
N PRO A 225 3.41 12.68 -8.40
CA PRO A 225 2.55 12.75 -9.57
C PRO A 225 3.29 13.42 -10.75
N HIS A 226 2.54 13.99 -11.68
CA HIS A 226 3.06 14.59 -12.91
C HIS A 226 3.67 15.99 -12.72
N ARG A 227 3.15 16.80 -11.79
CA ARG A 227 3.50 18.22 -11.65
C ARG A 227 4.98 18.41 -11.32
N GLY A 228 5.74 18.98 -12.25
CA GLY A 228 7.17 19.28 -12.02
C GLY A 228 8.09 18.07 -11.96
N ARG A 229 7.59 16.86 -12.30
CA ARG A 229 8.35 15.62 -12.16
C ARG A 229 9.59 15.61 -13.04
N LEU A 230 9.47 16.09 -14.29
CA LEU A 230 10.58 16.15 -15.23
C LEU A 230 11.68 17.09 -14.72
N ASN A 231 11.30 18.26 -14.18
CA ASN A 231 12.23 19.23 -13.58
C ASN A 231 13.02 18.59 -12.43
N LEU A 232 12.36 17.83 -11.55
CA LEU A 232 13.04 17.13 -10.47
C LEU A 232 13.98 16.03 -10.99
N LEU A 233 13.50 15.23 -11.94
CA LEU A 233 14.26 14.13 -12.53
C LEU A 233 15.58 14.62 -13.13
N THR A 234 15.53 15.64 -14.00
CA THR A 234 16.72 16.15 -14.67
C THR A 234 17.55 17.10 -13.80
N GLY A 235 16.90 17.88 -12.93
CA GLY A 235 17.56 18.92 -12.13
C GLY A 235 18.30 18.39 -10.90
N LEU A 236 17.75 17.39 -10.19
CA LEU A 236 18.37 16.85 -8.97
C LEU A 236 18.60 15.34 -8.99
N LEU A 237 17.78 14.57 -9.72
CA LEU A 237 17.89 13.10 -9.73
C LEU A 237 18.76 12.54 -10.87
N GLN A 238 19.56 13.41 -11.49
CA GLN A 238 20.54 13.09 -12.53
C GLN A 238 19.97 12.23 -13.68
N PHE A 239 18.67 12.37 -13.96
CA PHE A 239 18.04 11.64 -15.05
C PHE A 239 18.56 12.17 -16.40
N PRO A 240 19.07 11.31 -17.30
CA PRO A 240 19.63 11.74 -18.56
C PRO A 240 18.54 12.36 -19.46
N PRO A 241 18.65 13.66 -19.84
CA PRO A 241 17.65 14.31 -20.68
C PRO A 241 17.44 13.62 -22.03
N GLU A 242 18.46 12.95 -22.56
CA GLU A 242 18.40 12.20 -23.82
C GLU A 242 17.34 11.09 -23.76
N LEU A 243 17.33 10.30 -22.68
CA LEU A 243 16.32 9.25 -22.49
C LEU A 243 14.92 9.84 -22.34
N MET A 244 14.81 11.01 -21.70
CA MET A 244 13.53 11.70 -21.55
C MET A 244 12.99 12.16 -22.91
N PHE A 245 13.84 12.59 -23.84
CA PHE A 245 13.38 12.98 -25.18
C PHE A 245 12.81 11.81 -25.98
N HIS A 246 13.16 10.56 -25.64
CA HIS A 246 12.56 9.37 -26.23
C HIS A 246 11.21 9.00 -25.62
N MET A 247 11.01 9.23 -24.32
CA MET A 247 9.77 8.97 -23.60
C MET A 247 9.53 10.00 -22.49
N LEU A 248 8.39 10.70 -22.55
CA LEU A 248 8.07 11.80 -21.63
C LEU A 248 7.13 11.40 -20.48
N SER A 249 6.80 10.12 -20.33
CA SER A 249 5.88 9.63 -19.29
C SER A 249 6.46 8.44 -18.50
N HIS A 250 6.00 8.31 -17.26
CA HIS A 250 6.33 7.21 -16.33
C HIS A 250 7.83 7.01 -16.04
N LEU A 251 8.66 8.02 -16.31
CA LEU A 251 10.09 8.00 -16.02
C LEU A 251 10.35 7.91 -14.53
N THR A 252 11.37 7.14 -14.17
CA THR A 252 11.77 6.90 -12.79
C THR A 252 13.30 6.97 -12.70
N SER A 253 13.82 7.37 -11.55
CA SER A 253 15.28 7.44 -11.32
C SER A 253 15.65 6.85 -9.97
N THR A 254 16.80 6.17 -9.94
CA THR A 254 17.50 5.77 -8.74
C THR A 254 18.93 6.30 -8.85
N VAL A 255 19.35 7.10 -7.87
CA VAL A 255 20.61 7.84 -7.92
C VAL A 255 21.27 7.91 -6.54
N GLU A 256 22.59 8.00 -6.52
CA GLU A 256 23.38 8.35 -5.34
C GLU A 256 23.74 9.84 -5.40
N LEU A 257 23.31 10.61 -4.40
CA LEU A 257 23.59 12.05 -4.31
C LEU A 257 24.66 12.32 -3.26
N ASP A 258 25.67 13.12 -3.61
CA ASP A 258 26.70 13.58 -2.67
C ASP A 258 26.53 15.08 -2.39
N PHE A 259 26.37 15.41 -1.11
CA PHE A 259 26.29 16.79 -0.61
C PHE A 259 27.48 17.17 0.29
N GLY A 260 28.55 16.37 0.30
CA GLY A 260 29.75 16.61 1.11
C GLY A 260 29.64 16.17 2.57
N ALA A 261 28.63 15.36 2.93
CA ALA A 261 28.40 14.87 4.29
C ALA A 261 29.23 13.63 4.67
N GLY A 262 30.21 13.23 3.84
CA GLY A 262 31.07 12.06 4.07
C GLY A 262 30.44 10.70 3.68
N HIS A 263 29.21 10.70 3.17
CA HIS A 263 28.51 9.56 2.58
C HIS A 263 27.46 10.06 1.57
N THR A 264 27.00 9.17 0.70
CA THR A 264 25.98 9.48 -0.31
C THR A 264 24.57 9.18 0.20
N LEU A 265 23.59 9.84 -0.42
CA LEU A 265 22.17 9.59 -0.23
C LEU A 265 21.61 8.85 -1.44
N HIS A 266 21.10 7.63 -1.20
CA HIS A 266 20.40 6.86 -2.19
C HIS A 266 18.95 7.37 -2.33
N VAL A 267 18.63 8.00 -3.45
CA VAL A 267 17.27 8.51 -3.74
C VAL A 267 16.64 7.65 -4.82
N THR A 268 15.47 7.07 -4.52
CA THR A 268 14.67 6.30 -5.48
C THR A 268 13.28 6.90 -5.62
N MET A 269 13.01 7.45 -6.80
CA MET A 269 11.64 7.76 -7.23
C MET A 269 10.97 6.50 -7.73
N LEU A 270 9.68 6.31 -7.41
CA LEU A 270 8.91 5.18 -7.94
C LEU A 270 8.17 5.55 -9.22
N PRO A 271 7.98 4.58 -10.15
CA PRO A 271 7.08 4.74 -11.26
C PRO A 271 5.63 4.65 -10.76
N ASN A 272 4.72 5.38 -11.41
CA ASN A 272 3.32 5.45 -11.02
C ASN A 272 2.39 5.55 -12.24
N PRO A 273 1.13 5.07 -12.11
CA PRO A 273 0.11 5.32 -13.12
C PRO A 273 -0.37 6.78 -13.08
N PHE A 274 -1.27 7.12 -14.01
CA PHE A 274 -1.99 8.40 -13.99
C PHE A 274 -3.07 8.49 -12.90
N HIS A 275 -3.46 7.37 -12.30
CA HIS A 275 -4.33 7.34 -11.11
C HIS A 275 -3.59 8.01 -9.96
N LEU A 276 -3.95 9.26 -9.67
CA LEU A 276 -3.28 10.10 -8.67
C LEU A 276 -3.38 9.45 -7.30
N GLU A 277 -2.38 9.68 -6.46
CA GLU A 277 -2.28 9.17 -5.08
C GLU A 277 -2.14 7.64 -4.92
N ALA A 278 -2.42 6.84 -5.95
CA ALA A 278 -2.26 5.38 -5.91
C ALA A 278 -0.83 4.92 -5.58
N ILE A 279 0.17 5.78 -5.83
CA ILE A 279 1.58 5.53 -5.53
C ILE A 279 1.95 5.70 -4.05
N ASN A 280 1.14 6.41 -3.27
CA ASN A 280 1.46 6.76 -1.88
C ASN A 280 1.66 5.53 -0.99
N PRO A 281 0.72 4.57 -0.93
CA PRO A 281 0.91 3.37 -0.11
C PRO A 281 2.04 2.48 -0.65
N VAL A 282 2.22 2.41 -1.97
CA VAL A 282 3.35 1.68 -2.59
C VAL A 282 4.70 2.26 -2.16
N THR A 283 4.80 3.59 -2.09
CA THR A 283 5.99 4.31 -1.61
C THR A 283 6.25 3.99 -0.14
N GLN A 284 5.21 4.01 0.69
CA GLN A 284 5.33 3.66 2.10
C GLN A 284 5.74 2.18 2.29
N GLY A 285 5.14 1.27 1.53
CA GLY A 285 5.48 -0.16 1.52
C GLY A 285 6.93 -0.42 1.09
N LYS A 286 7.39 0.24 0.02
CA LYS A 286 8.79 0.11 -0.42
C LYS A 286 9.77 0.71 0.59
N THR A 287 9.40 1.82 1.24
CA THR A 287 10.18 2.38 2.35
C THR A 287 10.30 1.35 3.46
N ARG A 288 9.18 0.75 3.91
CA ARG A 288 9.19 -0.30 4.94
C ARG A 288 10.03 -1.51 4.53
N GLY A 289 9.96 -1.94 3.27
CA GLY A 289 10.78 -3.02 2.75
C GLY A 289 12.27 -2.67 2.78
N ARG A 290 12.63 -1.42 2.46
CA ARG A 290 14.01 -0.93 2.55
C ARG A 290 14.49 -0.87 4.01
N GLN A 291 13.64 -0.44 4.95
CA GLN A 291 13.91 -0.49 6.39
C GLN A 291 14.22 -1.92 6.86
N GLN A 292 13.49 -2.91 6.32
CA GLN A 292 13.71 -4.31 6.60
C GLN A 292 15.07 -4.79 6.07
N VAL A 293 15.42 -4.42 4.82
CA VAL A 293 16.72 -4.76 4.22
C VAL A 293 17.87 -4.14 5.01
N GLN A 294 17.75 -2.86 5.38
CA GLN A 294 18.76 -2.12 6.15
C GLN A 294 18.82 -2.52 7.64
N GLN A 295 17.95 -3.43 8.09
CA GLN A 295 17.80 -3.83 9.50
C GLN A 295 17.69 -2.61 10.43
N GLU A 296 16.82 -1.67 10.10
CA GLU A 296 16.63 -0.45 10.88
C GLU A 296 15.25 -0.34 11.53
N GLY A 297 15.09 0.61 12.45
CA GLY A 297 13.86 0.81 13.21
C GLY A 297 13.30 -0.46 13.84
N ASP A 298 12.05 -0.80 13.48
CA ASP A 298 11.36 -2.01 13.96
C ASP A 298 12.05 -3.33 13.58
N TYR A 299 12.96 -3.30 12.60
CA TYR A 299 13.73 -4.46 12.15
C TYR A 299 15.14 -4.51 12.73
N SER A 300 15.57 -3.43 13.40
CA SER A 300 16.87 -3.35 14.06
C SER A 300 16.93 -4.23 15.30
N ALA A 301 18.15 -4.68 15.61
CA ALA A 301 18.46 -5.29 16.89
C ALA A 301 18.81 -4.27 17.99
N ASP A 302 19.07 -3.00 17.61
CA ASP A 302 19.28 -1.92 18.56
C ASP A 302 17.93 -1.51 19.20
N PRO A 303 17.78 -1.59 20.54
CA PRO A 303 16.54 -1.23 21.23
C PRO A 303 16.13 0.24 21.09
N HIS A 304 17.06 1.15 20.77
CA HIS A 304 16.77 2.57 20.58
C HIS A 304 16.46 2.97 19.14
N ALA A 305 16.65 2.05 18.19
CA ALA A 305 16.31 2.30 16.81
C ALA A 305 14.83 2.63 16.64
N GLN A 306 14.54 3.64 15.83
CA GLN A 306 13.20 4.06 15.46
C GLN A 306 13.02 3.90 13.94
N PRO A 307 11.81 3.56 13.46
CA PRO A 307 11.53 3.63 12.04
C PRO A 307 11.87 5.01 11.50
N GLY A 308 12.57 5.07 10.37
CA GLY A 308 12.97 6.33 9.73
C GLY A 308 14.25 6.95 10.28
N ASP A 309 15.13 6.18 10.93
CA ASP A 309 16.47 6.64 11.34
C ASP A 309 17.39 6.78 10.11
N LYS A 310 17.27 5.89 9.12
CA LYS A 310 18.13 5.80 7.93
C LYS A 310 17.36 5.82 6.61
N VAL A 311 16.12 5.31 6.57
CA VAL A 311 15.30 5.24 5.35
C VAL A 311 14.00 6.01 5.57
N ILE A 312 13.80 7.09 4.81
CA ILE A 312 12.62 7.95 4.92
C ILE A 312 11.72 7.89 3.67
N CYS A 313 10.44 8.21 3.87
CA CYS A 313 9.41 8.24 2.83
C CYS A 313 9.06 9.69 2.47
N LEU A 314 9.11 10.03 1.18
CA LEU A 314 8.69 11.32 0.64
C LEU A 314 7.49 11.15 -0.30
N GLN A 315 6.39 11.82 -0.02
CA GLN A 315 5.19 11.81 -0.85
C GLN A 315 4.90 13.21 -1.36
N VAL A 316 4.76 13.34 -2.68
CA VAL A 316 4.42 14.60 -3.34
C VAL A 316 3.00 14.48 -3.90
N HIS A 317 2.21 15.53 -3.81
CA HIS A 317 0.78 15.53 -4.12
C HIS A 317 0.38 16.77 -4.92
N GLY A 318 -0.75 16.68 -5.64
CA GLY A 318 -1.51 17.87 -6.07
C GLY A 318 -2.58 18.21 -5.03
N ASP A 319 -2.97 19.47 -4.91
CA ASP A 319 -3.98 19.92 -3.93
C ASP A 319 -5.33 19.23 -4.11
N ALA A 320 -5.83 19.16 -5.35
CA ALA A 320 -7.14 18.55 -5.63
C ALA A 320 -7.15 17.03 -5.39
N SER A 321 -6.09 16.32 -5.79
CA SER A 321 -6.02 14.87 -5.62
C SER A 321 -5.77 14.47 -4.16
N PHE A 322 -4.96 15.24 -3.43
CA PHE A 322 -4.74 15.03 -2.01
C PHE A 322 -6.04 15.10 -1.20
N SER A 323 -6.92 16.07 -1.52
CA SER A 323 -8.21 16.21 -0.86
C SER A 323 -9.31 15.27 -1.37
N GLY A 324 -9.21 14.80 -2.62
CA GLY A 324 -10.27 14.06 -3.29
C GLY A 324 -10.13 12.53 -3.33
N GLN A 325 -8.92 11.99 -3.18
CA GLN A 325 -8.67 10.55 -3.31
C GLN A 325 -8.66 9.86 -1.94
N GLY A 326 -9.58 8.91 -1.71
CA GLY A 326 -9.73 8.19 -0.43
C GLY A 326 -8.48 7.44 0.02
N ILE A 327 -7.67 6.94 -0.93
CA ILE A 327 -6.43 6.22 -0.66
C ILE A 327 -5.40 7.06 0.14
N VAL A 328 -5.49 8.40 0.09
CA VAL A 328 -4.64 9.30 0.92
C VAL A 328 -4.96 9.10 2.40
N THR A 329 -6.24 9.13 2.76
CA THR A 329 -6.70 8.93 4.15
C THR A 329 -6.43 7.50 4.62
N GLU A 330 -6.63 6.50 3.75
CA GLU A 330 -6.25 5.13 4.06
C GLU A 330 -4.73 5.01 4.33
N THR A 331 -3.89 5.64 3.52
CA THR A 331 -2.43 5.66 3.72
C THR A 331 -2.06 6.35 5.04
N PHE A 332 -2.72 7.47 5.39
CA PHE A 332 -2.54 8.09 6.71
C PHE A 332 -2.92 7.15 7.85
N THR A 333 -3.98 6.35 7.70
CA THR A 333 -4.37 5.35 8.70
C THR A 333 -3.25 4.35 8.97
N LEU A 334 -2.48 3.97 7.94
CA LEU A 334 -1.33 3.07 8.05
C LEU A 334 -0.09 3.70 8.71
N SER A 335 0.00 5.03 8.77
CA SER A 335 1.23 5.77 9.13
C SER A 335 1.82 5.43 10.51
N ASN A 336 0.96 5.15 11.49
CA ASN A 336 1.35 4.86 12.88
C ASN A 336 1.06 3.42 13.30
N LEU A 337 0.43 2.61 12.43
CA LEU A 337 0.09 1.24 12.77
C LEU A 337 1.36 0.38 12.89
N PRO A 338 1.40 -0.54 13.87
CA PRO A 338 2.38 -1.62 13.89
C PRO A 338 2.50 -2.29 12.53
N HIS A 339 3.70 -2.71 12.15
CA HIS A 339 4.00 -3.38 10.88
C HIS A 339 3.95 -2.51 9.61
N PHE A 340 3.18 -1.41 9.60
CA PHE A 340 3.02 -0.49 8.47
C PHE A 340 3.79 0.83 8.62
N ARG A 341 3.97 1.31 9.86
CA ARG A 341 4.65 2.58 10.14
C ARG A 341 6.05 2.63 9.55
N VAL A 342 6.44 3.78 9.03
CA VAL A 342 7.79 4.02 8.47
C VAL A 342 8.55 5.13 9.19
N GLY A 343 8.03 5.63 10.31
CA GLY A 343 8.67 6.74 11.04
C GLY A 343 8.13 8.12 10.69
N GLY A 344 7.00 8.17 9.97
CA GLY A 344 6.44 9.37 9.39
C GLY A 344 6.89 9.57 7.94
N SER A 345 5.95 9.94 7.08
CA SER A 345 6.24 10.38 5.71
C SER A 345 6.32 11.91 5.69
N ILE A 346 7.18 12.46 4.83
CA ILE A 346 7.23 13.89 4.54
C ILE A 346 6.32 14.14 3.33
N HIS A 347 5.39 15.07 3.45
CA HIS A 347 4.37 15.35 2.43
C HIS A 347 4.55 16.74 1.82
N LEU A 348 4.77 16.82 0.51
CA LEU A 348 4.74 18.08 -0.23
C LEU A 348 3.45 18.15 -1.05
N ILE A 349 2.56 19.08 -0.73
CA ILE A 349 1.40 19.38 -1.58
C ILE A 349 1.77 20.55 -2.49
N VAL A 350 1.89 20.30 -3.79
CA VAL A 350 2.08 21.36 -4.80
C VAL A 350 0.74 22.02 -5.05
N ASN A 351 0.37 22.94 -4.14
CA ASN A 351 -0.91 23.63 -4.13
C ASN A 351 -0.90 24.80 -5.12
N ASN A 352 -1.27 24.52 -6.37
CA ASN A 352 -1.45 25.53 -7.41
C ASN A 352 -2.89 26.09 -7.45
N GLN A 353 -3.70 25.79 -6.43
CA GLN A 353 -5.06 26.27 -6.20
C GLN A 353 -6.12 25.76 -7.21
N VAL A 354 -5.75 24.86 -8.14
CA VAL A 354 -6.65 24.37 -9.19
C VAL A 354 -6.36 22.92 -9.60
N GLY A 355 -7.38 22.07 -9.52
CA GLY A 355 -7.39 20.72 -10.06
C GLY A 355 -7.99 20.71 -11.47
N TYR A 356 -7.16 20.70 -12.50
CA TYR A 356 -7.61 20.82 -13.90
C TYR A 356 -8.37 22.14 -14.13
N THR A 357 -9.70 22.12 -14.11
CA THR A 357 -10.57 23.31 -14.22
C THR A 357 -11.30 23.61 -12.91
N THR A 358 -11.17 22.76 -11.91
CA THR A 358 -11.89 22.84 -10.64
C THR A 358 -11.08 23.66 -9.64
N PRO A 359 -11.57 24.84 -9.23
CA PRO A 359 -10.87 25.66 -8.26
C PRO A 359 -10.97 25.05 -6.85
N SER A 360 -10.10 25.52 -5.96
CA SER A 360 -9.99 25.06 -4.57
C SER A 360 -11.31 24.92 -3.81
N GLU A 361 -12.21 25.91 -3.90
CA GLU A 361 -13.50 25.94 -3.21
C GLU A 361 -14.51 24.89 -3.71
N ARG A 362 -14.22 24.23 -4.83
CA ARG A 362 -14.99 23.10 -5.37
C ARG A 362 -14.27 21.75 -5.25
N GLY A 363 -12.99 21.76 -4.86
CA GLY A 363 -12.17 20.55 -4.74
C GLY A 363 -12.17 19.92 -3.34
N ARG A 364 -12.70 20.62 -2.31
CA ARG A 364 -12.70 20.19 -0.91
C ARG A 364 -13.79 20.89 -0.10
N SER A 365 -14.04 20.38 1.11
CA SER A 365 -15.06 20.89 2.05
C SER A 365 -14.48 21.60 3.28
N SER A 366 -13.22 22.04 3.21
CA SER A 366 -12.50 22.68 4.30
C SER A 366 -11.56 23.78 3.77
N LEU A 367 -10.94 24.55 4.68
CA LEU A 367 -10.17 25.74 4.29
C LEU A 367 -8.90 25.35 3.51
N TYR A 368 -8.12 24.40 4.02
CA TYR A 368 -6.86 23.98 3.44
C TYR A 368 -6.95 22.60 2.81
N CYS A 369 -6.23 22.39 1.71
CA CYS A 369 -6.10 21.05 1.13
C CYS A 369 -5.45 20.06 2.11
N SER A 370 -4.59 20.57 3.00
CA SER A 370 -3.86 19.79 3.98
C SER A 370 -4.68 19.26 5.16
N ASP A 371 -5.95 19.69 5.29
CA ASP A 371 -6.85 19.30 6.39
C ASP A 371 -7.10 17.77 6.42
N VAL A 372 -6.91 17.05 5.30
CA VAL A 372 -6.98 15.58 5.25
C VAL A 372 -6.05 14.93 6.28
N GLY A 373 -4.86 15.50 6.51
CA GLY A 373 -3.92 14.95 7.48
C GLY A 373 -4.32 15.15 8.94
N MET A 374 -5.33 16.00 9.21
CA MET A 374 -5.90 16.14 10.55
C MET A 374 -6.62 14.85 11.00
N TYR A 375 -6.98 13.95 10.08
CA TYR A 375 -7.62 12.66 10.37
C TYR A 375 -6.85 11.82 11.41
N ILE A 376 -5.52 11.87 11.40
CA ILE A 376 -4.67 11.12 12.35
C ILE A 376 -4.14 11.97 13.51
N SER A 377 -4.47 13.27 13.59
CA SER A 377 -3.91 14.26 14.54
C SER A 377 -2.36 14.33 14.58
N GLY A 378 -1.68 13.60 13.69
CA GLY A 378 -0.22 13.45 13.65
C GLY A 378 0.46 14.14 12.47
N LEU A 379 -0.31 14.71 11.51
CA LEU A 379 0.29 15.53 10.47
C LEU A 379 0.67 16.89 11.05
N LYS A 380 1.97 17.12 11.05
CA LYS A 380 2.61 18.36 11.44
C LYS A 380 2.50 19.35 10.28
N LEU A 381 1.47 20.19 10.31
CA LEU A 381 1.16 21.13 9.24
C LEU A 381 2.03 22.38 9.37
N ALA A 382 3.08 22.43 8.56
CA ALA A 382 3.81 23.64 8.26
C ALA A 382 3.68 23.93 6.76
N SER A 383 3.28 25.15 6.41
CA SER A 383 3.85 25.73 5.19
C SER A 383 5.34 25.89 5.50
N TYR A 384 6.22 25.25 4.72
CA TYR A 384 7.50 24.65 5.16
C TYR A 384 8.58 25.51 5.86
N HIS A 385 9.16 25.02 6.97
CA HIS A 385 10.49 24.32 7.05
C HIS A 385 10.68 23.52 8.39
N LEU A 386 11.50 22.44 8.40
CA LEU A 386 11.50 21.33 9.39
C LEU A 386 12.92 20.89 9.84
N HIS A 387 13.13 20.49 11.11
CA HIS A 387 14.31 19.71 11.59
C HIS A 387 13.97 18.78 12.80
N ARG A 388 14.83 17.81 13.16
CA ARG A 388 14.64 16.71 14.16
C ARG A 388 15.81 16.65 15.19
N THR A 389 15.68 15.85 16.28
CA THR A 389 16.77 15.55 17.27
C THR A 389 16.77 14.07 17.75
N VAL A 390 17.96 13.50 18.08
CA VAL A 390 18.31 12.06 18.33
C VAL A 390 19.01 11.83 19.70
N LYS A 391 18.92 10.63 20.34
CA LYS A 391 19.92 10.04 21.32
C LYS A 391 19.89 8.47 21.41
N VAL A 392 21.01 7.85 21.85
CA VAL A 392 21.57 6.47 21.65
C VAL A 392 21.70 5.61 22.95
N PHE A 393 21.76 4.25 22.91
CA PHE A 393 22.75 3.30 23.58
C PHE A 393 22.41 1.76 23.52
N THR A 394 23.41 0.92 23.18
CA THR A 394 23.53 -0.58 23.03
C THR A 394 22.69 -1.56 23.92
N ALA A 395 22.40 -2.86 23.64
CA ALA A 395 23.02 -3.95 22.85
C ALA A 395 22.09 -5.17 22.57
N ASN A 396 22.49 -5.98 21.56
CA ASN A 396 22.06 -7.29 20.97
C ASN A 396 21.85 -8.52 21.92
N PRO A 397 21.58 -9.79 21.47
CA PRO A 397 21.13 -10.33 20.15
C PRO A 397 20.09 -11.51 20.19
N LEU A 398 19.50 -11.90 19.04
CA LEU A 398 19.64 -13.23 18.38
C LEU A 398 18.53 -13.58 17.36
N TYR A 399 18.99 -14.21 16.28
CA TYR A 399 18.31 -14.55 15.02
C TYR A 399 17.46 -15.84 15.09
N LEU A 400 16.24 -15.79 14.57
CA LEU A 400 15.41 -16.91 14.12
C LEU A 400 14.82 -16.53 12.73
N PRO A 401 14.40 -17.48 11.87
CA PRO A 401 13.65 -17.14 10.65
C PRO A 401 12.38 -16.38 11.04
N LYS A 402 12.31 -15.12 10.61
CA LYS A 402 11.40 -14.13 11.20
C LYS A 402 10.08 -14.12 10.42
N ASN A 403 9.11 -14.94 10.81
CA ASN A 403 7.74 -14.88 10.28
C ASN A 403 7.05 -13.62 10.79
N LYS A 404 6.50 -12.81 9.87
CA LYS A 404 5.73 -11.59 10.17
C LYS A 404 4.26 -11.83 9.81
N VAL A 405 3.37 -11.66 10.78
CA VAL A 405 1.91 -11.67 10.54
C VAL A 405 1.40 -10.26 10.84
N CYS A 406 0.79 -9.62 9.84
CA CYS A 406 0.31 -8.25 9.93
C CYS A 406 -1.22 -8.25 9.88
N ASN A 407 -1.90 -8.11 11.02
CA ASN A 407 -3.33 -7.78 10.98
C ASN A 407 -3.47 -6.34 10.49
N SER A 408 -4.06 -6.16 9.32
CA SER A 408 -4.22 -4.84 8.70
C SER A 408 -5.37 -4.05 9.33
N ALA A 409 -5.40 -2.75 9.03
CA ALA A 409 -6.63 -1.98 9.12
C ALA A 409 -7.68 -2.52 8.12
N LEU A 410 -8.93 -2.11 8.30
CA LEU A 410 -10.03 -2.42 7.39
C LEU A 410 -9.94 -1.54 6.13
N SER A 411 -8.92 -1.80 5.31
CA SER A 411 -8.61 -1.11 4.05
C SER A 411 -8.00 -2.13 3.10
N GLU A 412 -8.52 -2.19 1.87
CA GLU A 412 -7.99 -3.04 0.82
C GLU A 412 -7.05 -2.26 -0.10
N GLU A 413 -7.42 -1.03 -0.49
CA GLU A 413 -6.70 -0.27 -1.53
C GLU A 413 -5.29 0.13 -1.06
N ALA A 414 -5.18 0.83 0.07
CA ALA A 414 -3.87 1.23 0.59
C ALA A 414 -3.06 0.05 1.11
N VAL A 415 -3.68 -0.95 1.75
CA VAL A 415 -2.96 -2.12 2.25
C VAL A 415 -2.38 -2.93 1.10
N LEU A 416 -3.13 -3.20 0.02
CA LEU A 416 -2.60 -3.92 -1.12
C LEU A 416 -1.49 -3.12 -1.83
N GLY A 417 -1.65 -1.79 -1.97
CA GLY A 417 -0.60 -0.92 -2.47
C GLY A 417 0.68 -1.01 -1.63
N PHE A 418 0.54 -1.03 -0.30
CA PHE A 418 1.66 -1.21 0.62
C PHE A 418 2.36 -2.56 0.42
N GLU A 419 1.61 -3.66 0.33
CA GLU A 419 2.20 -4.99 0.12
C GLU A 419 2.86 -5.14 -1.26
N TYR A 420 2.34 -4.47 -2.29
CA TYR A 420 3.04 -4.35 -3.58
C TYR A 420 4.36 -3.58 -3.44
N GLY A 421 4.38 -2.49 -2.66
CA GLY A 421 5.61 -1.76 -2.33
C GLY A 421 6.65 -2.65 -1.64
N MET A 422 6.21 -3.48 -0.68
CA MET A 422 7.05 -4.46 0.01
C MET A 422 7.61 -5.51 -0.96
N SER A 423 6.80 -6.00 -1.91
CA SER A 423 7.20 -7.06 -2.84
C SER A 423 8.27 -6.64 -3.84
N ILE A 424 8.27 -5.37 -4.26
CA ILE A 424 9.28 -4.81 -5.17
C ILE A 424 10.51 -4.24 -4.44
N ALA A 425 10.53 -4.31 -3.10
CA ALA A 425 11.63 -3.77 -2.31
C ALA A 425 12.81 -4.75 -2.20
N GLN A 426 12.53 -6.06 -2.12
CA GLN A 426 13.55 -7.11 -2.00
C GLN A 426 13.09 -8.47 -2.55
N PRO A 427 13.97 -9.26 -3.19
CA PRO A 427 13.62 -10.55 -3.77
C PRO A 427 13.51 -11.70 -2.74
N GLY A 428 14.03 -11.52 -1.52
CA GLY A 428 14.05 -12.54 -0.47
C GLY A 428 12.77 -12.66 0.36
N LEU A 429 11.77 -11.82 0.09
CA LEU A 429 10.47 -11.81 0.78
C LEU A 429 9.45 -12.65 0.01
N LEU A 430 8.63 -13.42 0.72
CA LEU A 430 7.36 -13.97 0.21
C LEU A 430 6.21 -13.09 0.75
N PRO A 431 5.77 -12.06 0.01
CA PRO A 431 4.68 -11.22 0.44
C PRO A 431 3.35 -11.87 0.08
N ILE A 432 2.45 -11.91 1.06
CA ILE A 432 1.12 -12.51 0.92
C ILE A 432 0.12 -11.49 1.43
N TRP A 433 -0.84 -11.13 0.58
CA TRP A 433 -2.02 -10.37 0.95
C TRP A 433 -3.24 -11.29 0.85
N GLU A 434 -4.08 -11.28 1.88
CA GLU A 434 -5.28 -12.11 1.95
C GLU A 434 -6.51 -11.22 2.14
N ALA A 435 -7.45 -11.31 1.22
CA ALA A 435 -8.76 -10.69 1.38
C ALA A 435 -9.58 -11.48 2.41
N GLN A 436 -10.41 -10.81 3.22
CA GLN A 436 -11.29 -11.51 4.16
C GLN A 436 -12.26 -12.47 3.45
N PHE A 437 -12.85 -11.99 2.35
CA PHE A 437 -13.50 -12.79 1.33
C PHE A 437 -12.96 -12.35 -0.02
N GLY A 438 -12.88 -13.27 -0.98
CA GLY A 438 -12.35 -12.98 -2.30
C GLY A 438 -13.11 -11.85 -2.98
N ASP A 439 -14.38 -11.66 -2.69
CA ASP A 439 -15.28 -10.65 -3.25
C ASP A 439 -14.80 -9.20 -2.99
N PHE A 440 -14.10 -8.94 -1.87
CA PHE A 440 -13.68 -7.60 -1.44
C PHE A 440 -12.44 -7.06 -2.14
N PHE A 441 -11.79 -7.85 -3.00
CA PHE A 441 -10.61 -7.41 -3.75
C PHE A 441 -10.87 -6.14 -4.59
N ASN A 442 -12.13 -5.95 -5.02
CA ASN A 442 -12.54 -4.87 -5.92
C ASN A 442 -12.35 -3.47 -5.30
N GLY A 443 -12.25 -3.34 -3.98
CA GLY A 443 -11.84 -2.10 -3.33
C GLY A 443 -10.43 -1.66 -3.73
N ALA A 444 -9.55 -2.61 -4.09
CA ALA A 444 -8.17 -2.35 -4.50
C ALA A 444 -7.95 -2.47 -6.02
N GLN A 445 -9.00 -2.33 -6.84
CA GLN A 445 -8.94 -2.58 -8.29
C GLN A 445 -7.85 -1.76 -8.99
N ILE A 446 -7.62 -0.51 -8.58
CA ILE A 446 -6.55 0.33 -9.16
C ILE A 446 -5.18 -0.33 -8.96
N ILE A 447 -4.92 -0.94 -7.81
CA ILE A 447 -3.64 -1.61 -7.54
C ILE A 447 -3.48 -2.86 -8.42
N PHE A 448 -4.54 -3.64 -8.59
CA PHE A 448 -4.54 -4.79 -9.50
C PHE A 448 -4.27 -4.37 -10.95
N ASP A 449 -5.00 -3.38 -11.46
CA ASP A 449 -4.97 -2.97 -12.87
C ASP A 449 -3.68 -2.24 -13.25
N THR A 450 -3.11 -1.48 -12.31
CA THR A 450 -2.05 -0.53 -12.63
C THR A 450 -0.69 -0.90 -12.08
N PHE A 451 -0.61 -1.72 -11.03
CA PHE A 451 0.65 -2.16 -10.46
C PHE A 451 0.83 -3.66 -10.64
N LEU A 452 -0.11 -4.48 -10.18
CA LEU A 452 0.08 -5.93 -10.14
C LEU A 452 0.14 -6.54 -11.55
N SER A 453 -0.84 -6.25 -12.42
CA SER A 453 -0.93 -6.84 -13.75
C SER A 453 0.04 -6.23 -14.77
N GLY A 454 0.49 -4.99 -14.54
CA GLY A 454 1.22 -4.21 -15.55
C GLY A 454 2.59 -3.68 -15.11
N GLY A 455 2.99 -3.87 -13.84
CA GLY A 455 4.21 -3.28 -13.29
C GLY A 455 5.48 -3.77 -13.99
N GLU A 456 5.55 -5.06 -14.31
CA GLU A 456 6.67 -5.63 -15.06
C GLU A 456 6.68 -5.14 -16.51
N ALA A 457 5.55 -5.17 -17.20
CA ALA A 457 5.46 -4.75 -18.60
C ALA A 457 5.76 -3.25 -18.79
N LYS A 458 5.32 -2.39 -17.86
CA LYS A 458 5.50 -0.94 -17.96
C LYS A 458 6.82 -0.44 -17.41
N TRP A 459 7.32 -1.07 -16.34
CA TRP A 459 8.41 -0.52 -15.53
C TRP A 459 9.50 -1.53 -15.18
N LEU A 460 9.43 -2.75 -15.73
CA LEU A 460 10.38 -3.84 -15.47
C LEU A 460 10.44 -4.24 -13.97
N LEU A 461 9.40 -3.91 -13.20
CA LEU A 461 9.31 -4.24 -11.78
C LEU A 461 8.70 -5.62 -11.60
N GLN A 462 9.54 -6.60 -11.25
CA GLN A 462 9.07 -7.91 -10.84
C GLN A 462 8.49 -7.88 -9.41
N SER A 463 7.35 -8.53 -9.22
CA SER A 463 6.67 -8.66 -7.92
C SER A 463 6.33 -10.11 -7.67
N GLY A 464 6.69 -10.62 -6.48
CA GLY A 464 6.37 -12.00 -6.06
C GLY A 464 5.08 -12.11 -5.24
N LEU A 465 4.26 -11.05 -5.24
CA LEU A 465 3.09 -10.92 -4.37
C LEU A 465 2.06 -12.02 -4.64
N VAL A 466 1.69 -12.72 -3.58
CA VAL A 466 0.61 -13.71 -3.58
C VAL A 466 -0.67 -13.05 -3.09
N ILE A 467 -1.74 -13.22 -3.85
CA ILE A 467 -3.08 -12.72 -3.55
C ILE A 467 -3.97 -13.92 -3.21
N LEU A 468 -4.38 -14.03 -1.96
CA LEU A 468 -5.29 -15.07 -1.49
C LEU A 468 -6.71 -14.51 -1.47
N LEU A 469 -7.59 -15.08 -2.30
CA LEU A 469 -8.97 -14.63 -2.46
C LEU A 469 -9.95 -15.76 -2.12
N PRO A 470 -10.49 -15.81 -0.89
CA PRO A 470 -11.39 -16.88 -0.48
C PRO A 470 -12.61 -16.99 -1.40
N HIS A 471 -12.76 -18.15 -2.04
CA HIS A 471 -13.69 -18.36 -3.15
C HIS A 471 -14.53 -19.62 -2.95
N GLY A 472 -15.79 -19.58 -3.41
CA GLY A 472 -16.67 -20.73 -3.46
C GLY A 472 -18.16 -20.39 -3.35
N TYR A 473 -18.99 -20.98 -4.19
CA TYR A 473 -20.44 -20.80 -4.20
C TYR A 473 -21.09 -21.71 -3.14
N ASP A 474 -21.06 -21.27 -1.88
CA ASP A 474 -21.52 -22.06 -0.71
C ASP A 474 -22.89 -21.58 -0.16
N GLY A 475 -23.60 -20.72 -0.91
CA GLY A 475 -24.93 -20.22 -0.52
C GLY A 475 -24.92 -18.99 0.38
N ALA A 476 -23.77 -18.34 0.59
CA ALA A 476 -23.60 -17.16 1.44
C ALA A 476 -24.00 -15.83 0.76
N GLY A 477 -24.53 -15.87 -0.47
CA GLY A 477 -24.97 -14.69 -1.21
C GLY A 477 -23.88 -14.02 -2.06
N PRO A 478 -24.20 -12.87 -2.68
CA PRO A 478 -23.38 -12.28 -3.75
C PRO A 478 -22.02 -11.70 -3.33
N GLU A 479 -21.82 -11.36 -2.06
CA GLU A 479 -20.57 -10.73 -1.57
C GLU A 479 -19.68 -11.69 -0.75
N HIS A 480 -19.94 -13.00 -0.83
CA HIS A 480 -19.20 -14.03 -0.08
C HIS A 480 -18.98 -15.30 -0.91
N SER A 481 -19.02 -15.19 -2.24
CA SER A 481 -19.03 -16.35 -3.14
C SER A 481 -17.91 -16.31 -4.18
N SER A 482 -17.60 -15.14 -4.74
CA SER A 482 -16.77 -15.05 -5.93
C SER A 482 -15.59 -14.11 -5.75
N CYS A 483 -14.39 -14.61 -6.02
CA CYS A 483 -13.22 -13.75 -6.23
C CYS A 483 -13.22 -13.10 -7.62
N ARG A 484 -14.26 -13.32 -8.43
CA ARG A 484 -14.37 -12.84 -9.82
C ARG A 484 -13.15 -13.24 -10.65
N ILE A 485 -12.78 -14.52 -10.59
CA ILE A 485 -11.60 -15.07 -11.27
C ILE A 485 -11.59 -14.73 -12.77
N GLU A 486 -12.77 -14.59 -13.40
CA GLU A 486 -12.92 -14.14 -14.78
C GLU A 486 -12.22 -12.81 -15.07
N ARG A 487 -12.21 -11.89 -14.10
CA ARG A 487 -11.58 -10.57 -14.25
C ARG A 487 -10.06 -10.68 -14.22
N PHE A 488 -9.52 -11.51 -13.34
CA PHE A 488 -8.08 -11.75 -13.28
C PHE A 488 -7.57 -12.47 -14.53
N LEU A 489 -8.34 -13.44 -15.03
CA LEU A 489 -8.05 -14.12 -16.28
C LEU A 489 -8.11 -13.18 -17.49
N GLN A 490 -9.06 -12.23 -17.51
CA GLN A 490 -9.12 -11.20 -18.54
C GLN A 490 -7.93 -10.22 -18.48
N LEU A 491 -7.38 -9.95 -17.29
CA LEU A 491 -6.19 -9.12 -17.12
C LEU A 491 -4.89 -9.85 -17.48
N CYS A 492 -4.93 -11.16 -17.70
CA CYS A 492 -3.76 -11.91 -18.15
C CYS A 492 -3.48 -11.65 -19.63
N ASP A 493 -2.21 -11.50 -19.99
CA ASP A 493 -1.74 -11.39 -21.39
C ASP A 493 -1.60 -12.76 -22.09
N SER A 494 -2.32 -13.77 -21.58
CA SER A 494 -2.44 -15.10 -22.16
C SER A 494 -3.09 -15.03 -23.54
N LYS A 495 -2.57 -15.80 -24.50
CA LYS A 495 -3.07 -15.82 -25.88
C LYS A 495 -4.08 -16.95 -26.06
N GLU A 496 -5.16 -16.71 -26.79
CA GLU A 496 -6.14 -17.76 -27.09
C GLU A 496 -5.52 -18.86 -27.96
N GLU A 497 -4.69 -18.49 -28.94
CA GLU A 497 -3.94 -19.39 -29.82
C GLU A 497 -2.69 -20.02 -29.19
N GLY A 498 -2.26 -19.57 -28.00
CA GLY A 498 -1.10 -20.09 -27.30
C GLY A 498 0.25 -19.84 -28.00
N VAL A 499 1.36 -20.34 -27.46
CA VAL A 499 1.50 -21.08 -26.19
C VAL A 499 1.95 -20.12 -25.08
N ASP A 500 1.28 -20.18 -23.93
CA ASP A 500 1.66 -19.38 -22.75
C ASP A 500 2.91 -19.96 -22.06
N GLY A 501 3.62 -19.13 -21.29
CA GLY A 501 4.77 -19.55 -20.51
C GLY A 501 5.01 -18.64 -19.30
N ASP A 502 6.18 -18.70 -18.69
CA ASP A 502 6.55 -17.88 -17.53
C ASP A 502 6.56 -16.36 -17.82
N THR A 503 6.44 -15.96 -19.09
CA THR A 503 6.37 -14.57 -19.54
C THR A 503 5.02 -13.91 -19.30
N VAL A 504 3.94 -14.68 -19.05
CA VAL A 504 2.64 -14.06 -18.73
C VAL A 504 2.77 -13.13 -17.53
N ASN A 505 1.97 -12.09 -17.48
CA ASN A 505 2.05 -11.06 -16.44
C ASN A 505 1.64 -11.55 -15.04
N MET A 506 0.76 -12.56 -14.93
CA MET A 506 0.30 -13.11 -13.66
C MET A 506 0.00 -14.61 -13.76
N GLY A 507 0.28 -15.34 -12.67
CA GLY A 507 -0.23 -16.69 -12.48
C GLY A 507 -1.63 -16.66 -11.86
N VAL A 508 -2.57 -17.47 -12.37
CA VAL A 508 -3.93 -17.60 -11.84
C VAL A 508 -4.25 -19.07 -11.59
N VAL A 509 -4.53 -19.41 -10.32
CA VAL A 509 -4.68 -20.79 -9.85
C VAL A 509 -5.90 -20.96 -8.94
N ASN A 510 -6.47 -22.16 -8.93
CA ASN A 510 -7.61 -22.53 -8.08
C ASN A 510 -7.35 -23.92 -7.46
N PRO A 511 -6.45 -23.99 -6.46
CA PRO A 511 -5.90 -25.25 -5.98
C PRO A 511 -6.91 -26.07 -5.17
N THR A 512 -6.94 -27.38 -5.38
CA THR A 512 -7.89 -28.28 -4.68
C THR A 512 -7.29 -29.05 -3.50
N LEU A 513 -5.97 -29.13 -3.40
CA LEU A 513 -5.27 -29.96 -2.41
C LEU A 513 -4.25 -29.16 -1.57
N PRO A 514 -4.05 -29.50 -0.28
CA PRO A 514 -3.01 -28.88 0.54
C PRO A 514 -1.61 -28.95 -0.06
N ALA A 515 -1.23 -30.07 -0.70
CA ALA A 515 0.08 -30.19 -1.36
C ALA A 515 0.25 -29.24 -2.55
N GLN A 516 -0.82 -28.98 -3.31
CA GLN A 516 -0.79 -28.03 -4.42
C GLN A 516 -0.53 -26.62 -3.89
N TYR A 517 -1.24 -26.22 -2.82
CA TYR A 517 -1.03 -24.93 -2.18
C TYR A 517 0.39 -24.77 -1.59
N TYR A 518 0.92 -25.81 -0.94
CA TYR A 518 2.30 -25.82 -0.44
C TYR A 518 3.32 -25.57 -1.55
N HIS A 519 3.19 -26.27 -2.68
CA HIS A 519 4.09 -26.12 -3.81
C HIS A 519 3.96 -24.75 -4.47
N LEU A 520 2.74 -24.20 -4.56
CA LEU A 520 2.52 -22.85 -5.07
C LEU A 520 3.27 -21.78 -4.27
N LEU A 521 3.17 -21.80 -2.94
CA LEU A 521 3.87 -20.83 -2.08
C LEU A 521 5.39 -20.94 -2.23
N ARG A 522 5.92 -22.16 -2.29
CA ARG A 522 7.36 -22.39 -2.47
C ARG A 522 7.85 -21.99 -3.85
N ARG A 523 7.04 -22.25 -4.89
CA ARG A 523 7.33 -21.91 -6.28
C ARG A 523 7.62 -20.41 -6.45
N GLN A 524 6.90 -19.55 -5.71
CA GLN A 524 7.14 -18.09 -5.73
C GLN A 524 8.56 -17.70 -5.31
N MET A 525 9.19 -18.47 -4.42
CA MET A 525 10.51 -18.17 -3.87
C MET A 525 11.65 -18.98 -4.51
N ILE A 526 11.35 -20.20 -4.96
CA ILE A 526 12.34 -21.10 -5.59
C ILE A 526 12.67 -20.67 -7.01
N ARG A 527 11.70 -20.10 -7.75
CA ARG A 527 11.95 -19.53 -9.09
C ARG A 527 13.03 -18.45 -9.02
N ASN A 528 13.84 -18.36 -10.06
CA ASN A 528 14.87 -17.32 -10.22
C ASN A 528 14.31 -15.97 -10.73
N PHE A 529 12.99 -15.83 -10.78
CA PHE A 529 12.25 -14.61 -11.08
C PHE A 529 11.10 -14.45 -10.09
N ARG A 530 10.45 -13.27 -10.09
CA ARG A 530 9.26 -13.01 -9.28
C ARG A 530 8.07 -12.66 -10.18
N LYS A 531 6.94 -13.30 -9.93
CA LYS A 531 5.68 -13.11 -10.68
C LYS A 531 4.50 -13.07 -9.72
N PRO A 532 3.51 -12.18 -9.91
CA PRO A 532 2.30 -12.19 -9.10
C PRO A 532 1.56 -13.53 -9.22
N LEU A 533 0.93 -13.95 -8.13
CA LEU A 533 0.13 -15.18 -8.08
C LEU A 533 -1.24 -14.89 -7.48
N ILE A 534 -2.28 -15.01 -8.31
CA ILE A 534 -3.69 -14.93 -7.91
C ILE A 534 -4.17 -16.34 -7.54
N VAL A 535 -4.61 -16.51 -6.31
CA VAL A 535 -5.12 -17.78 -5.78
C VAL A 535 -6.59 -17.62 -5.42
N ALA A 536 -7.48 -18.30 -6.14
CA ALA A 536 -8.83 -18.56 -5.65
C ALA A 536 -8.71 -19.52 -4.45
N SER A 537 -8.60 -18.95 -3.25
CA SER A 537 -8.23 -19.70 -2.05
C SER A 537 -9.46 -20.37 -1.44
N PRO A 538 -9.29 -21.48 -0.71
CA PRO A 538 -10.43 -22.27 -0.26
C PRO A 538 -11.14 -21.67 0.95
N LYS A 539 -12.47 -21.82 1.00
CA LYS A 539 -13.29 -21.71 2.22
C LYS A 539 -13.65 -23.10 2.75
N THR A 540 -14.51 -23.80 2.02
CA THR A 540 -15.01 -25.14 2.39
C THR A 540 -13.90 -26.18 2.46
N LEU A 541 -12.92 -26.13 1.55
CA LEU A 541 -11.84 -27.14 1.50
C LEU A 541 -10.90 -27.08 2.72
N LEU A 542 -10.90 -25.99 3.49
CA LEU A 542 -10.06 -25.87 4.69
C LEU A 542 -10.32 -26.96 5.74
N ARG A 543 -11.52 -27.53 5.75
CA ARG A 543 -11.93 -28.59 6.71
C ARG A 543 -12.56 -29.80 6.04
N PHE A 544 -12.54 -29.86 4.72
CA PHE A 544 -13.17 -30.95 3.98
C PHE A 544 -12.30 -32.21 4.02
N SER A 545 -12.84 -33.33 4.51
CA SER A 545 -12.08 -34.57 4.70
C SER A 545 -11.59 -35.19 3.39
N GLY A 546 -12.24 -34.90 2.25
CA GLY A 546 -11.78 -35.33 0.93
C GLY A 546 -10.66 -34.45 0.34
N ALA A 547 -10.33 -33.32 0.95
CA ALA A 547 -9.29 -32.39 0.50
C ALA A 547 -8.04 -32.45 1.40
N VAL A 548 -7.42 -33.63 1.47
CA VAL A 548 -6.21 -33.88 2.28
C VAL A 548 -5.02 -34.29 1.40
N SER A 549 -3.81 -34.07 1.89
CA SER A 549 -2.58 -34.54 1.24
C SER A 549 -1.68 -35.22 2.26
N SER A 550 -0.89 -36.19 1.79
CA SER A 550 0.10 -36.88 2.62
C SER A 550 1.38 -36.04 2.74
N LEU A 551 2.24 -36.35 3.71
CA LEU A 551 3.57 -35.75 3.78
C LEU A 551 4.46 -36.12 2.58
N ALA A 552 4.23 -37.29 1.96
CA ALA A 552 4.97 -37.71 0.78
C ALA A 552 4.70 -36.77 -0.40
N ASP A 553 3.49 -36.23 -0.52
CA ASP A 553 3.13 -35.26 -1.56
C ASP A 553 3.88 -33.92 -1.42
N LEU A 554 4.46 -33.65 -0.24
CA LEU A 554 5.28 -32.47 0.08
C LEU A 554 6.78 -32.76 0.01
N GLY A 555 7.18 -34.02 -0.25
CA GLY A 555 8.56 -34.49 -0.18
C GLY A 555 9.44 -34.07 -1.36
N PRO A 556 10.74 -34.40 -1.33
CA PRO A 556 11.64 -34.16 -2.45
C PRO A 556 11.18 -34.84 -3.74
N GLY A 557 11.36 -34.18 -4.87
CA GLY A 557 10.95 -34.70 -6.19
C GLY A 557 9.47 -34.49 -6.53
N THR A 558 8.66 -33.96 -5.61
CA THR A 558 7.30 -33.53 -5.93
C THR A 558 7.26 -32.05 -6.32
N SER A 559 6.21 -31.67 -7.05
CA SER A 559 6.00 -30.30 -7.53
C SER A 559 4.51 -30.00 -7.67
N PHE A 560 4.20 -28.72 -7.86
CA PHE A 560 2.87 -28.30 -8.28
C PHE A 560 2.49 -28.97 -9.61
N LYS A 561 1.25 -29.45 -9.72
CA LYS A 561 0.69 -30.04 -10.93
C LYS A 561 -0.36 -29.10 -11.53
N PRO A 562 -0.17 -28.53 -12.73
CA PRO A 562 -1.14 -27.60 -13.31
C PRO A 562 -2.46 -28.28 -13.73
N VAL A 563 -2.40 -29.58 -14.04
CA VAL A 563 -3.55 -30.44 -14.32
C VAL A 563 -3.45 -31.69 -13.44
N ILE A 564 -4.56 -32.11 -12.85
CA ILE A 564 -4.65 -33.37 -12.11
C ILE A 564 -5.70 -34.23 -12.81
N GLY A 565 -5.24 -35.32 -13.43
CA GLY A 565 -6.07 -36.32 -14.11
C GLY A 565 -6.83 -37.24 -13.17
N ASP A 566 -7.67 -38.08 -13.77
CA ASP A 566 -8.50 -39.04 -13.06
C ASP A 566 -7.86 -40.44 -13.06
N THR A 567 -7.51 -40.94 -11.87
CA THR A 567 -6.93 -42.28 -11.69
C THR A 567 -7.95 -43.33 -11.25
N SER A 568 -9.21 -42.95 -11.07
CA SER A 568 -10.28 -43.84 -10.58
C SER A 568 -11.01 -44.61 -11.69
N VAL A 569 -10.83 -44.18 -12.95
CA VAL A 569 -11.51 -44.77 -14.12
C VAL A 569 -10.51 -45.44 -15.07
N ASN A 570 -10.95 -46.49 -15.77
CA ASN A 570 -10.14 -47.11 -16.82
C ASN A 570 -10.18 -46.23 -18.09
N PRO A 571 -9.04 -45.70 -18.57
CA PRO A 571 -9.03 -44.76 -19.69
C PRO A 571 -9.67 -45.29 -20.98
N THR A 572 -9.63 -46.59 -21.24
CA THR A 572 -10.25 -47.17 -22.45
C THR A 572 -11.78 -47.21 -22.38
N SER A 573 -12.36 -47.16 -21.18
CA SER A 573 -13.81 -47.19 -20.97
C SER A 573 -14.45 -45.80 -21.01
N VAL A 574 -13.63 -44.75 -20.92
CA VAL A 574 -14.10 -43.37 -20.88
C VAL A 574 -14.68 -42.94 -22.23
N GLN A 575 -15.92 -42.45 -22.20
CA GLN A 575 -16.66 -41.87 -23.31
C GLN A 575 -16.83 -40.34 -23.17
N GLY A 576 -16.80 -39.83 -21.95
CA GLY A 576 -16.95 -38.41 -21.63
C GLY A 576 -15.86 -37.91 -20.69
N ILE A 577 -15.42 -36.68 -20.88
CA ILE A 577 -14.46 -36.00 -20.00
C ILE A 577 -15.10 -34.75 -19.47
N LEU A 578 -15.07 -34.61 -18.15
CA LEU A 578 -15.58 -33.45 -17.45
C LEU A 578 -14.41 -32.70 -16.80
N PHE A 579 -14.12 -31.53 -17.35
CA PHE A 579 -13.17 -30.57 -16.81
C PHE A 579 -13.84 -29.66 -15.79
N CYS A 580 -13.12 -29.40 -14.70
CA CYS A 580 -13.51 -28.40 -13.71
C CYS A 580 -12.26 -27.76 -13.08
N SER A 581 -12.47 -26.70 -12.31
CA SER A 581 -11.42 -26.03 -11.54
C SER A 581 -11.91 -25.77 -10.13
N GLY A 582 -11.03 -25.94 -9.13
CA GLY A 582 -11.35 -25.67 -7.73
C GLY A 582 -12.32 -26.64 -7.08
N LYS A 583 -13.01 -26.14 -6.04
CA LYS A 583 -13.79 -26.96 -5.10
C LYS A 583 -15.00 -27.70 -5.71
N HIS A 584 -15.48 -27.26 -6.88
CA HIS A 584 -16.59 -27.90 -7.60
C HIS A 584 -16.30 -29.37 -7.94
N TYR A 585 -15.03 -29.73 -8.13
CA TYR A 585 -14.58 -31.11 -8.33
C TYR A 585 -15.19 -32.09 -7.33
N TYR A 586 -15.23 -31.73 -6.05
CA TYR A 586 -15.70 -32.64 -4.99
C TYR A 586 -17.21 -32.87 -5.03
N ALA A 587 -17.99 -31.89 -5.48
CA ALA A 587 -19.42 -32.05 -5.69
C ALA A 587 -19.70 -32.97 -6.88
N LEU A 588 -18.94 -32.80 -7.97
CA LEU A 588 -19.01 -33.67 -9.15
C LEU A 588 -18.60 -35.10 -8.85
N LEU A 589 -17.51 -35.30 -8.11
CA LEU A 589 -17.03 -36.62 -7.70
C LEU A 589 -18.11 -37.36 -6.92
N LYS A 590 -18.67 -36.72 -5.89
CA LYS A 590 -19.75 -37.29 -5.07
C LYS A 590 -21.00 -37.61 -5.90
N HIS A 591 -21.37 -36.76 -6.86
CA HIS A 591 -22.52 -37.02 -7.72
C HIS A 591 -22.26 -38.19 -8.67
N ARG A 592 -21.07 -38.26 -9.29
CA ARG A 592 -20.66 -39.37 -10.16
C ARG A 592 -20.72 -40.73 -9.46
N GLU A 593 -20.31 -40.80 -8.19
CA GLU A 593 -20.38 -42.02 -7.36
C GLU A 593 -21.82 -42.53 -7.16
N THR A 594 -22.83 -41.69 -7.39
CA THR A 594 -24.25 -42.11 -7.36
C THR A 594 -24.77 -42.67 -8.69
N LEU A 595 -23.95 -42.61 -9.76
CA LEU A 595 -24.31 -42.96 -11.13
C LEU A 595 -23.41 -44.11 -11.65
N PRO A 596 -23.86 -45.39 -11.57
CA PRO A 596 -23.02 -46.55 -11.87
C PRO A 596 -22.42 -46.58 -13.28
N GLU A 597 -23.10 -45.99 -14.26
CA GLU A 597 -22.61 -45.91 -15.64
C GLU A 597 -21.50 -44.84 -15.77
N ALA A 598 -21.75 -43.64 -15.23
CA ALA A 598 -20.82 -42.52 -15.28
C ALA A 598 -19.52 -42.80 -14.49
N GLU A 599 -19.60 -43.60 -13.41
CA GLU A 599 -18.42 -44.05 -12.65
C GLU A 599 -17.42 -44.84 -13.52
N LYS A 600 -17.86 -45.42 -14.63
CA LYS A 600 -17.00 -46.16 -15.57
C LYS A 600 -16.69 -45.41 -16.86
N SER A 601 -17.59 -44.54 -17.29
CA SER A 601 -17.52 -43.89 -18.61
C SER A 601 -17.15 -42.41 -18.59
N THR A 602 -17.09 -41.76 -17.42
CA THR A 602 -16.81 -40.32 -17.31
C THR A 602 -15.60 -40.03 -16.43
N ALA A 603 -14.55 -39.43 -17.02
CA ALA A 603 -13.37 -38.98 -16.29
C ALA A 603 -13.57 -37.55 -15.74
N LEU A 604 -13.09 -37.29 -14.51
CA LEU A 604 -13.09 -35.96 -13.89
C LEU A 604 -11.67 -35.38 -13.85
N ILE A 605 -11.41 -34.33 -14.64
CA ILE A 605 -10.09 -33.70 -14.73
C ILE A 605 -10.12 -32.33 -14.06
N LYS A 606 -9.14 -32.07 -13.19
CA LYS A 606 -8.97 -30.77 -12.55
C LYS A 606 -7.93 -29.92 -13.28
N VAL A 607 -8.32 -28.69 -13.59
CA VAL A 607 -7.41 -27.64 -14.08
C VAL A 607 -7.08 -26.72 -12.91
N GLU A 608 -5.89 -26.91 -12.33
CA GLU A 608 -5.43 -26.21 -11.12
C GLU A 608 -4.77 -24.87 -11.45
N GLU A 609 -4.11 -24.79 -12.60
CA GLU A 609 -3.53 -23.56 -13.16
C GLU A 609 -4.29 -23.17 -14.43
N LEU A 610 -4.84 -21.97 -14.42
CA LEU A 610 -5.64 -21.43 -15.52
C LEU A 610 -4.78 -20.52 -16.40
N CYS A 611 -3.91 -19.71 -15.78
CA CYS A 611 -2.91 -18.89 -16.47
C CYS A 611 -1.54 -19.08 -15.78
N PRO A 612 -0.44 -19.39 -16.51
CA PRO A 612 -0.38 -19.78 -17.92
C PRO A 612 -1.33 -20.92 -18.27
N PHE A 613 -1.93 -20.92 -19.47
CA PHE A 613 -2.81 -22.02 -19.88
C PHE A 613 -2.00 -23.33 -20.06
N PRO A 614 -2.37 -24.45 -19.40
CA PRO A 614 -1.49 -25.62 -19.28
C PRO A 614 -1.64 -26.58 -20.46
N THR A 615 -1.37 -26.10 -21.68
CA THR A 615 -1.60 -26.82 -22.94
C THR A 615 -0.94 -28.20 -22.98
N GLU A 616 0.34 -28.29 -22.61
CA GLU A 616 1.08 -29.55 -22.64
C GLU A 616 0.51 -30.58 -21.66
N ALA A 617 0.22 -30.15 -20.42
CA ALA A 617 -0.33 -31.03 -19.39
C ALA A 617 -1.75 -31.51 -19.75
N LEU A 618 -2.57 -30.63 -20.34
CA LEU A 618 -3.90 -31.00 -20.85
C LEU A 618 -3.80 -31.97 -22.04
N GLN A 619 -2.88 -31.75 -22.97
CA GLN A 619 -2.67 -32.67 -24.10
C GLN A 619 -2.24 -34.06 -23.63
N GLN A 620 -1.29 -34.12 -22.67
CA GLN A 620 -0.85 -35.38 -22.07
C GLN A 620 -2.00 -36.12 -21.38
N GLU A 621 -2.90 -35.39 -20.71
CA GLU A 621 -4.07 -35.98 -20.05
C GLU A 621 -5.10 -36.48 -21.07
N LEU A 622 -5.44 -35.67 -22.06
CA LEU A 622 -6.39 -36.01 -23.14
C LEU A 622 -5.97 -37.26 -23.92
N ASN A 623 -4.66 -37.42 -24.18
CA ASN A 623 -4.11 -38.56 -24.92
C ASN A 623 -4.38 -39.92 -24.24
N LYS A 624 -4.76 -39.94 -22.95
CA LYS A 624 -5.13 -41.19 -22.25
C LYS A 624 -6.50 -41.72 -22.67
N TYR A 625 -7.41 -40.85 -23.13
CA TYR A 625 -8.83 -41.15 -23.30
C TYR A 625 -9.23 -41.16 -24.78
N THR A 626 -8.72 -42.11 -25.56
CA THR A 626 -8.90 -42.16 -27.02
C THR A 626 -10.35 -42.38 -27.49
N ASN A 627 -11.21 -42.88 -26.61
CA ASN A 627 -12.62 -43.15 -26.90
C ASN A 627 -13.56 -42.00 -26.48
N ALA A 628 -13.03 -40.94 -25.87
CA ALA A 628 -13.82 -39.81 -25.42
C ALA A 628 -14.41 -39.01 -26.60
N LYS A 629 -15.70 -38.71 -26.53
CA LYS A 629 -16.45 -37.97 -27.55
C LYS A 629 -17.22 -36.76 -27.00
N ASP A 630 -17.49 -36.73 -25.70
CA ASP A 630 -18.11 -35.58 -25.03
C ASP A 630 -17.10 -34.91 -24.11
N PHE A 631 -16.94 -33.58 -24.24
CA PHE A 631 -15.99 -32.78 -23.50
C PHE A 631 -16.74 -31.63 -22.83
N ILE A 632 -16.87 -31.71 -21.51
CA ILE A 632 -17.69 -30.80 -20.72
C ILE A 632 -16.78 -29.92 -19.87
N TRP A 633 -17.07 -28.63 -19.82
CA TRP A 633 -16.60 -27.75 -18.77
C TRP A 633 -17.72 -27.55 -17.76
N SER A 634 -17.58 -28.11 -16.56
CA SER A 634 -18.54 -27.90 -15.48
C SER A 634 -17.97 -26.92 -14.46
N GLN A 635 -18.75 -25.89 -14.14
CA GLN A 635 -18.38 -24.88 -13.15
C GLN A 635 -19.57 -24.48 -12.29
N GLU A 636 -19.30 -24.01 -11.07
CA GLU A 636 -20.34 -23.51 -10.17
C GLU A 636 -20.66 -22.03 -10.41
N GLU A 637 -19.75 -21.30 -11.03
CA GLU A 637 -19.90 -19.90 -11.37
C GLU A 637 -20.95 -19.70 -12.48
N PRO A 638 -21.63 -18.54 -12.54
CA PRO A 638 -22.44 -18.12 -13.68
C PRO A 638 -21.71 -18.23 -15.01
N GLN A 639 -22.46 -18.43 -16.10
CA GLN A 639 -21.91 -18.51 -17.46
C GLN A 639 -21.00 -17.32 -17.84
N ASN A 640 -21.29 -16.12 -17.33
CA ASN A 640 -20.53 -14.89 -17.55
C ASN A 640 -19.40 -14.66 -16.53
N MET A 641 -19.10 -15.65 -15.69
CA MET A 641 -18.11 -15.62 -14.61
C MET A 641 -17.29 -16.90 -14.61
N GLY A 642 -16.39 -17.03 -13.63
CA GLY A 642 -15.54 -18.21 -13.53
C GLY A 642 -14.51 -18.25 -14.65
N SER A 643 -14.11 -19.44 -15.06
CA SER A 643 -13.06 -19.60 -16.07
C SER A 643 -13.57 -19.94 -17.47
N TRP A 644 -14.89 -20.16 -17.64
CA TRP A 644 -15.50 -20.56 -18.91
C TRP A 644 -15.05 -19.72 -20.11
N SER A 645 -15.21 -18.40 -20.05
CA SER A 645 -14.88 -17.50 -21.18
C SER A 645 -13.40 -17.46 -21.51
N PHE A 646 -12.54 -17.81 -20.54
CA PHE A 646 -11.10 -17.89 -20.74
C PHE A 646 -10.68 -19.23 -21.35
N VAL A 647 -11.18 -20.34 -20.80
CA VAL A 647 -10.75 -21.70 -21.20
C VAL A 647 -11.39 -22.14 -22.51
N SER A 648 -12.65 -21.77 -22.77
CA SER A 648 -13.39 -22.19 -23.97
C SER A 648 -12.63 -21.95 -25.29
N PRO A 649 -12.17 -20.72 -25.61
CA PRO A 649 -11.43 -20.49 -26.85
C PRO A 649 -10.04 -21.14 -26.86
N ARG A 650 -9.39 -21.32 -25.70
CA ARG A 650 -8.05 -21.92 -25.59
C ARG A 650 -8.08 -23.43 -25.79
N PHE A 651 -9.10 -24.11 -25.24
CA PHE A 651 -9.35 -25.52 -25.52
C PHE A 651 -9.65 -25.74 -27.01
N GLU A 652 -10.47 -24.89 -27.62
CA GLU A 652 -10.81 -25.01 -29.04
C GLU A 652 -9.59 -24.79 -29.94
N LYS A 653 -8.82 -23.72 -29.71
CA LYS A 653 -7.69 -23.34 -30.57
C LYS A 653 -6.41 -24.17 -30.33
N GLN A 654 -6.10 -24.50 -29.07
CA GLN A 654 -4.81 -25.12 -28.73
C GLN A 654 -4.89 -26.64 -28.59
N LEU A 655 -6.06 -27.19 -28.27
CA LEU A 655 -6.27 -28.63 -28.05
C LEU A 655 -7.23 -29.25 -29.06
N ALA A 656 -7.74 -28.47 -30.02
CA ALA A 656 -8.79 -28.89 -30.96
C ALA A 656 -10.01 -29.52 -30.26
N CYS A 657 -10.30 -29.06 -29.04
CA CYS A 657 -11.30 -29.63 -28.15
C CYS A 657 -12.43 -28.63 -27.93
N LYS A 658 -13.58 -28.86 -28.56
CA LYS A 658 -14.76 -28.01 -28.37
C LYS A 658 -15.52 -28.40 -27.11
N LEU A 659 -15.50 -27.52 -26.11
CA LEU A 659 -16.15 -27.75 -24.83
C LEU A 659 -17.66 -27.41 -24.87
N ARG A 660 -18.46 -28.19 -24.15
CA ARG A 660 -19.83 -27.86 -23.76
C ARG A 660 -19.84 -27.33 -22.33
N LEU A 661 -20.47 -26.18 -22.10
CA LEU A 661 -20.59 -25.60 -20.75
C LEU A 661 -21.75 -26.22 -19.97
N VAL A 662 -21.52 -26.52 -18.70
CA VAL A 662 -22.54 -26.75 -17.69
C VAL A 662 -22.26 -25.83 -16.49
N SER A 663 -23.16 -24.86 -16.25
CA SER A 663 -22.94 -23.82 -15.26
C SER A 663 -24.24 -23.27 -14.68
N ARG A 664 -24.14 -22.34 -13.70
CA ARG A 664 -25.24 -21.43 -13.39
C ARG A 664 -25.57 -20.58 -14.62
N PRO A 665 -26.83 -20.11 -14.77
CA PRO A 665 -27.15 -19.12 -15.80
C PRO A 665 -26.33 -17.85 -15.60
N ALA A 666 -26.18 -17.03 -16.63
CA ALA A 666 -25.57 -15.72 -16.49
C ALA A 666 -26.32 -14.89 -15.42
N LEU A 667 -25.58 -14.24 -14.53
CA LEU A 667 -26.15 -13.45 -13.44
C LEU A 667 -25.62 -12.00 -13.44
N PRO A 668 -26.46 -11.03 -13.03
CA PRO A 668 -26.02 -9.64 -12.81
C PRO A 668 -25.26 -9.45 -11.49
N ALA A 669 -25.35 -10.41 -10.57
CA ALA A 669 -24.64 -10.45 -9.29
C ALA A 669 -23.81 -11.74 -9.20
N PRO A 670 -22.73 -11.79 -8.38
CA PRO A 670 -21.88 -12.97 -8.33
C PRO A 670 -22.62 -14.26 -8.00
N ALA A 671 -23.57 -14.21 -7.07
CA ALA A 671 -24.44 -15.32 -6.68
C ALA A 671 -25.83 -14.82 -6.31
N VAL A 672 -26.80 -15.74 -6.26
CA VAL A 672 -28.15 -15.44 -5.76
C VAL A 672 -28.15 -15.29 -4.23
N GLY A 673 -29.00 -14.39 -3.70
CA GLY A 673 -29.20 -14.21 -2.27
C GLY A 673 -30.30 -15.10 -1.65
N ILE A 674 -30.88 -16.01 -2.44
CA ILE A 674 -32.02 -16.85 -2.05
C ILE A 674 -31.54 -18.30 -1.95
N GLY A 675 -31.54 -18.86 -0.74
CA GLY A 675 -30.99 -20.20 -0.47
C GLY A 675 -31.65 -21.34 -1.27
N THR A 676 -32.97 -21.30 -1.45
CA THR A 676 -33.70 -22.30 -2.25
C THR A 676 -33.27 -22.28 -3.72
N LEU A 677 -33.13 -21.08 -4.30
CA LEU A 677 -32.65 -20.92 -5.67
C LEU A 677 -31.18 -21.33 -5.81
N HIS A 678 -30.35 -21.04 -4.81
CA HIS A 678 -28.96 -21.49 -4.79
C HIS A 678 -28.83 -23.02 -4.86
N HIS A 679 -29.62 -23.74 -4.04
CA HIS A 679 -29.67 -25.20 -4.07
C HIS A 679 -30.21 -25.75 -5.39
N GLN A 680 -31.31 -25.19 -5.92
CA GLN A 680 -31.86 -25.58 -7.22
C GLN A 680 -30.83 -25.43 -8.34
N GLN A 681 -30.10 -24.31 -8.36
CA GLN A 681 -29.02 -24.09 -9.32
C GLN A 681 -27.87 -25.10 -9.15
N HIS A 682 -27.50 -25.44 -7.92
CA HIS A 682 -26.44 -26.41 -7.66
C HIS A 682 -26.82 -27.81 -8.17
N GLU A 683 -28.00 -28.30 -7.81
CA GLU A 683 -28.49 -29.62 -8.26
C GLU A 683 -28.66 -29.67 -9.78
N ALA A 684 -29.12 -28.58 -10.41
CA ALA A 684 -29.26 -28.50 -11.86
C ALA A 684 -27.90 -28.66 -12.59
N ILE A 685 -26.84 -28.07 -12.05
CA ILE A 685 -25.48 -28.22 -12.60
C ILE A 685 -24.99 -29.66 -12.46
N LEU A 686 -25.15 -30.26 -11.28
CA LEU A 686 -24.73 -31.64 -11.04
C LEU A 686 -25.48 -32.61 -11.96
N THR A 687 -26.79 -32.44 -12.11
CA THR A 687 -27.60 -33.29 -13.00
C THR A 687 -27.19 -33.12 -14.47
N ALA A 688 -27.06 -31.88 -14.96
CA ALA A 688 -26.73 -31.60 -16.36
C ALA A 688 -25.27 -31.95 -16.74
N ALA A 689 -24.39 -32.10 -15.75
CA ALA A 689 -23.01 -32.48 -15.93
C ALA A 689 -22.84 -33.95 -16.37
N PHE A 690 -23.79 -34.81 -16.04
CA PHE A 690 -23.75 -36.25 -16.34
C PHE A 690 -24.91 -36.72 -17.23
N SER A 691 -25.69 -35.77 -17.78
CA SER A 691 -26.81 -36.02 -18.69
C SER A 691 -26.40 -36.10 -20.15
#